data_AF-A0A0V0G8P6-F1
#
_entry.id   AF-A0A0V0G8P6-F1
#
_cell.length_a   1.000
_cell.length_b   1.000
_cell.length_c   1.000
_cell.angle_alpha   90.00
_cell.angle_beta   90.00
_cell.angle_gamma   90.00
#
_symmetry.space_group_name_H-M   'P 1'
#
loop_
_entity.id
_entity.type
_entity.pdbx_description
1 polymer ?
#
loop_
_entity_poly.entity_id
_entity_poly.type
_entity_poly.pdbx_seq_one_letter_code
_entity_poly.pdbx_strand_id
1 'polypeptide(L)'
;GGSRGGRGEALMKLLQKTAVSPEEEEFPQAIGVQGSSSQTTKPMGRSIALMKLLESASGRAAVSPPVSVQPSYIQKKESVMSRGTARSSFSETTVTAGPSRESIPTRGLRSSISGTSMRELEPQYVSRGRMRYDPSPSEKECASAVRATRSRQAPFADEGPLDKSLSELSVSDTSDKPAVIKKGSYGQEVTVAANYIRLNVEEGMGVFQYDVKFNPEVDSVNIRHYLMKSVSHVIGETKSFDGCLLYLPIKLPEKTTIANVKMPTDGSDVTMKINFVKQLRMGDHATVHLYNVLFRKIMHVLGLSLQGRNFFDPKSSMQIPAHGLEVWPGYITAIQEYEDGIMLCCDSSHRVLRTETVMELMEQLISTDSRNWRDEFIKLIIGQTVLTRYNNKIYRVDDVSFEESPRDKFEKKDGTKMSYIDYYHQHYNIKIKNISQPLLKSRVKGNIKGTQMTLVNLIPELCYTSGLTETIRADMRAMKEIAQTTRIPPSQRQFALNEFIRTVNTTSEAKKILSSWGISLANNNIKLTGRVIPPENIYFGNDVMHRGSFNAEWSRAATTSSVLSPIDLTQWAVICTIRDEKTVEAFVDMYRRCLPQLGIKMHPPKILPIQNDSIQTYMRELQSTQGRNLQIIVIVFPTCRVDKYSAVKKWCCIDNPVPSQVILTRTIRKPEKLRSVTQKIALQVNCKLGGALWTVDIPLKCAMVIGLDTFHDSLRQGKSVGAVVASLNKPMTRWYSKVYTQSPGIELIDGLEVSILACLQKFKAINGIYPEQIIIYRDGVGDGQLNVVEQFELPQIITACRRISPNYDPKFLFVIVQKRINTRIFTEERGDFVNPAPGTVVDHSITRKHYWDFFLVSQSVRQGTVSPSHYIVLYNTTKMSPDQVQRFSYKLTHLYYNWCGTVRVPAPCQYAHKLAALVGESIHKEASESLAEKLFFL
;
A
#
# COMPACT_ATOMS: atom_id res chain seq x y z
N GLY A 1 7.21 38.88 37.99
CA GLY A 1 8.43 39.40 37.32
C GLY A 1 9.51 38.34 37.38
N GLY A 2 10.54 38.46 36.53
CA GLY A 2 11.63 37.47 36.41
C GLY A 2 11.22 36.17 35.68
N SER A 3 12.08 35.54 34.88
CA SER A 3 13.27 36.05 34.17
C SER A 3 13.44 35.25 32.87
N ARG A 4 13.92 35.89 31.79
CA ARG A 4 14.21 35.23 30.50
C ARG A 4 15.71 35.33 30.19
N GLY A 5 16.33 34.20 29.83
CA GLY A 5 17.73 34.15 29.35
C GLY A 5 18.21 32.70 29.18
N GLY A 6 19.29 32.48 28.43
CA GLY A 6 20.08 31.24 28.52
C GLY A 6 19.90 30.14 27.45
N ARG A 7 19.16 30.33 26.35
CA ARG A 7 19.13 29.34 25.23
C ARG A 7 19.38 29.86 23.81
N GLY A 8 19.22 31.16 23.53
CA GLY A 8 19.51 31.71 22.18
C GLY A 8 21.00 31.97 21.91
N GLU A 9 21.76 32.37 22.94
CA GLU A 9 23.11 32.91 22.78
C GLU A 9 24.17 31.83 22.47
N ALA A 10 24.02 30.64 23.03
CA ALA A 10 24.92 29.52 22.78
C ALA A 10 24.92 29.06 21.31
N LEU A 11 23.77 29.17 20.63
CA LEU A 11 23.64 28.78 19.22
C LEU A 11 24.30 29.81 18.28
N MET A 12 24.18 31.11 18.60
CA MET A 12 24.85 32.18 17.85
C MET A 12 26.38 32.09 17.96
N LYS A 13 26.91 31.81 19.17
CA LYS A 13 28.36 31.64 19.39
C LYS A 13 28.96 30.41 18.68
N LEU A 14 28.14 29.45 18.26
CA LEU A 14 28.55 28.29 17.46
C LEU A 14 28.55 28.59 15.95
N LEU A 15 27.66 29.47 15.47
CA LEU A 15 27.59 29.88 14.07
C LEU A 15 28.62 30.95 13.67
N GLN A 16 29.26 31.60 14.63
CA GLN A 16 30.27 32.65 14.39
C GLN A 16 31.72 32.15 14.29
N LYS A 17 31.97 30.83 14.28
CA LYS A 17 33.33 30.26 14.47
C LYS A 17 34.02 29.66 13.23
N THR A 18 33.44 29.80 12.03
CA THR A 18 34.09 29.42 10.76
C THR A 18 33.85 30.49 9.68
N ALA A 19 34.45 31.66 9.88
CA ALA A 19 34.63 32.69 8.85
C ALA A 19 35.95 33.41 9.11
N VAL A 20 36.91 33.28 8.18
CA VAL A 20 38.17 34.02 8.14
C VAL A 20 38.45 34.40 6.69
N SER A 21 38.96 35.62 6.51
CA SER A 21 39.35 36.36 5.30
C SER A 21 40.56 37.24 5.72
N PRO A 22 41.17 38.12 4.90
CA PRO A 22 41.01 38.43 3.47
C PRO A 22 42.37 38.56 2.72
N GLU A 23 42.37 39.22 1.54
CA GLU A 23 43.47 40.02 0.93
C GLU A 23 44.79 39.30 0.50
N GLU A 24 45.63 39.84 -0.39
CA GLU A 24 45.65 41.14 -1.11
C GLU A 24 45.04 41.00 -2.55
N GLU A 25 45.38 41.61 -3.70
CA GLU A 25 46.44 42.53 -4.22
C GLU A 25 45.84 43.44 -5.35
N GLU A 26 46.62 44.11 -6.21
CA GLU A 26 46.19 45.34 -6.95
C GLU A 26 46.26 45.35 -8.50
N PHE A 27 45.29 46.10 -9.13
CA PHE A 27 45.38 47.01 -10.30
C PHE A 27 45.99 46.55 -11.67
N PRO A 28 45.84 47.30 -12.83
CA PRO A 28 45.52 48.73 -13.00
C PRO A 28 44.42 49.16 -14.02
N GLN A 29 44.10 50.45 -13.89
CA GLN A 29 43.72 51.54 -14.84
C GLN A 29 43.64 51.22 -16.37
N ALA A 30 42.95 52.00 -17.24
CA ALA A 30 42.54 53.41 -17.16
C ALA A 30 41.42 53.80 -18.19
N ILE A 31 40.85 55.01 -18.04
CA ILE A 31 40.11 55.84 -19.06
C ILE A 31 38.77 55.24 -19.60
N GLY A 32 37.68 55.99 -19.82
CA GLY A 32 37.36 57.39 -19.49
C GLY A 32 36.28 58.00 -20.43
N VAL A 33 35.64 59.10 -19.98
CA VAL A 33 34.85 60.08 -20.77
C VAL A 33 33.41 59.72 -21.25
N GLN A 34 32.46 60.57 -20.81
CA GLN A 34 31.27 61.21 -21.45
C GLN A 34 30.76 60.71 -22.84
N GLY A 35 29.49 60.83 -23.24
CA GLY A 35 28.28 61.47 -22.64
C GLY A 35 27.20 61.78 -23.72
N SER A 36 26.05 62.37 -23.37
CA SER A 36 24.93 62.85 -24.27
C SER A 36 24.23 61.77 -25.15
N SER A 37 22.88 61.60 -25.18
CA SER A 37 21.80 62.46 -25.73
C SER A 37 21.87 62.64 -27.27
N SER A 38 20.80 62.52 -28.10
CA SER A 38 19.35 62.57 -27.83
C SER A 38 18.46 62.11 -29.04
N GLN A 39 17.12 62.17 -28.87
CA GLN A 39 16.07 62.46 -29.90
C GLN A 39 15.60 61.42 -30.97
N THR A 40 14.26 61.28 -31.05
CA THR A 40 13.29 61.16 -32.20
C THR A 40 13.70 60.52 -33.56
N THR A 41 12.85 59.83 -34.36
CA THR A 41 11.36 59.80 -34.50
C THR A 41 10.85 58.51 -35.21
N LYS A 42 9.52 58.33 -35.39
CA LYS A 42 8.88 57.27 -36.23
C LYS A 42 8.93 57.60 -37.75
N PRO A 43 8.67 56.64 -38.66
CA PRO A 43 7.30 56.48 -39.22
C PRO A 43 6.87 55.02 -39.49
N MET A 44 5.70 54.80 -40.13
CA MET A 44 5.17 53.48 -40.52
C MET A 44 5.29 53.17 -42.03
N GLY A 45 5.51 51.90 -42.36
CA GLY A 45 4.57 51.13 -43.21
C GLY A 45 4.84 50.99 -44.73
N ARG A 46 4.71 49.75 -45.22
CA ARG A 46 3.97 49.35 -46.45
C ARG A 46 3.81 47.83 -46.53
N SER A 47 3.00 47.35 -47.48
CA SER A 47 2.39 46.01 -47.46
C SER A 47 2.25 45.40 -48.87
N ILE A 48 1.83 44.13 -48.94
CA ILE A 48 1.24 43.42 -50.10
C ILE A 48 2.22 42.99 -51.20
N ALA A 49 2.45 41.67 -51.29
CA ALA A 49 2.69 40.94 -52.56
C ALA A 49 2.62 39.41 -52.36
N LEU A 50 1.40 38.83 -52.25
CA LEU A 50 0.96 37.59 -52.93
C LEU A 50 -0.43 37.14 -52.42
N MET A 51 -1.47 37.43 -53.19
CA MET A 51 -2.68 36.61 -53.26
C MET A 51 -3.21 36.72 -54.70
N LYS A 52 -3.84 35.65 -55.20
CA LYS A 52 -4.24 35.41 -56.61
C LYS A 52 -3.08 35.18 -57.59
N LEU A 53 -2.82 33.91 -57.90
CA LEU A 53 -2.82 33.45 -59.29
C LEU A 53 -3.30 31.98 -59.34
N LEU A 54 -4.44 31.76 -60.01
CA LEU A 54 -4.98 30.55 -60.67
C LEU A 54 -4.62 29.16 -60.09
N GLU A 55 -5.56 28.28 -59.69
CA GLU A 55 -6.70 27.70 -60.45
C GLU A 55 -6.32 26.88 -61.70
N SER A 56 -6.01 25.59 -61.50
CA SER A 56 -6.15 24.47 -62.45
C SER A 56 -5.68 23.17 -61.75
N ALA A 57 -6.20 21.96 -62.01
CA ALA A 57 -7.38 21.55 -62.78
C ALA A 57 -8.06 20.30 -62.14
N SER A 58 -9.17 19.87 -62.73
CA SER A 58 -10.13 18.89 -62.19
C SER A 58 -9.73 17.41 -62.31
N GLY A 59 -10.31 16.60 -61.41
CA GLY A 59 -10.03 15.17 -61.24
C GLY A 59 -10.60 14.18 -62.26
N ARG A 60 -10.37 12.88 -61.96
CA ARG A 60 -10.97 11.61 -62.46
C ARG A 60 -10.36 10.50 -61.58
N ALA A 61 -11.09 9.53 -61.01
CA ALA A 61 -11.98 8.47 -61.54
C ALA A 61 -11.24 7.11 -61.73
N ALA A 62 -11.95 6.02 -61.43
CA ALA A 62 -11.45 4.66 -61.11
C ALA A 62 -10.72 3.87 -62.21
N VAL A 63 -10.03 2.76 -61.84
CA VAL A 63 -9.94 1.46 -62.56
C VAL A 63 -9.22 0.35 -61.75
N SER A 64 -9.48 -0.94 -62.05
CA SER A 64 -8.82 -2.19 -61.58
C SER A 64 -9.12 -3.33 -62.60
N PRO A 65 -8.53 -4.56 -62.57
CA PRO A 65 -7.32 -5.11 -61.92
C PRO A 65 -6.15 -5.17 -62.96
N PRO A 66 -5.50 -6.27 -63.45
CA PRO A 66 -5.42 -7.74 -63.11
C PRO A 66 -4.51 -8.05 -61.89
N VAL A 67 -4.18 -9.28 -61.41
CA VAL A 67 -4.41 -10.72 -61.77
C VAL A 67 -3.37 -11.46 -62.67
N SER A 68 -2.47 -12.26 -62.04
CA SER A 68 -1.84 -13.50 -62.56
C SER A 68 -1.47 -14.44 -61.36
N VAL A 69 -2.11 -15.61 -61.19
CA VAL A 69 -1.81 -16.99 -61.69
C VAL A 69 -0.82 -17.80 -60.81
N GLN A 70 -1.34 -18.86 -60.18
CA GLN A 70 -0.59 -20.00 -59.61
C GLN A 70 -0.40 -21.11 -60.66
N PRO A 71 0.61 -21.99 -60.50
CA PRO A 71 0.34 -23.40 -60.17
C PRO A 71 1.41 -24.04 -59.24
N SER A 72 1.28 -25.24 -58.63
CA SER A 72 0.12 -26.12 -58.37
C SER A 72 0.47 -27.26 -57.39
N TYR A 73 -0.47 -27.60 -56.49
CA TYR A 73 -0.78 -28.95 -55.93
C TYR A 73 0.29 -30.05 -55.73
N ILE A 74 0.35 -30.57 -54.49
CA ILE A 74 0.02 -31.99 -54.19
C ILE A 74 -0.98 -32.02 -53.01
N GLN A 75 -1.84 -33.05 -52.95
CA GLN A 75 -2.92 -33.26 -51.96
C GLN A 75 -2.39 -34.01 -50.70
N LYS A 76 -3.10 -34.25 -49.57
CA LYS A 76 -4.52 -34.59 -49.41
C LYS A 76 -5.00 -34.59 -47.94
N LYS A 77 -6.26 -34.21 -47.72
CA LYS A 77 -7.17 -34.56 -46.60
C LYS A 77 -6.84 -34.16 -45.14
N GLU A 78 -7.28 -32.94 -44.86
CA GLU A 78 -8.03 -32.48 -43.68
C GLU A 78 -8.92 -33.50 -42.94
N SER A 79 -9.28 -33.19 -41.67
CA SER A 79 -10.68 -32.91 -41.28
C SER A 79 -10.84 -32.43 -39.81
N VAL A 80 -11.80 -31.59 -39.41
CA VAL A 80 -12.39 -30.42 -40.12
C VAL A 80 -13.09 -29.46 -39.11
N MET A 81 -12.83 -28.14 -39.21
CA MET A 81 -13.69 -26.99 -38.79
C MET A 81 -14.20 -26.84 -37.32
N SER A 82 -14.70 -25.69 -36.84
CA SER A 82 -14.87 -24.33 -37.41
C SER A 82 -14.61 -23.23 -36.33
N ARG A 83 -14.20 -22.02 -36.76
CA ARG A 83 -14.33 -20.78 -35.98
C ARG A 83 -15.53 -19.96 -36.46
N GLY A 84 -16.54 -19.76 -35.61
CA GLY A 84 -17.61 -18.79 -35.85
C GLY A 84 -17.29 -17.41 -35.27
N THR A 85 -17.28 -16.37 -36.10
CA THR A 85 -17.25 -14.97 -35.64
C THR A 85 -18.64 -14.47 -35.27
N ALA A 86 -18.80 -13.91 -34.07
CA ALA A 86 -20.05 -13.29 -33.61
C ALA A 86 -19.82 -11.84 -33.13
N ARG A 87 -20.76 -10.94 -33.47
CA ARG A 87 -20.76 -9.53 -33.04
C ARG A 87 -21.30 -9.37 -31.62
N SER A 88 -20.92 -8.29 -30.95
CA SER A 88 -21.48 -7.92 -29.65
C SER A 88 -22.66 -6.95 -29.79
N SER A 89 -23.79 -7.28 -29.17
CA SER A 89 -24.95 -6.40 -29.04
C SER A 89 -25.78 -6.78 -27.80
N PHE A 90 -26.41 -5.79 -27.17
CA PHE A 90 -27.29 -5.95 -26.01
C PHE A 90 -28.69 -6.43 -26.44
N SER A 91 -29.35 -7.25 -25.61
CA SER A 91 -30.70 -6.95 -25.07
C SER A 91 -31.07 -7.91 -23.93
N GLU A 92 -32.15 -7.60 -23.22
CA GLU A 92 -32.72 -8.40 -22.13
C GLU A 92 -33.65 -9.50 -22.69
N THR A 93 -33.77 -10.63 -21.99
CA THR A 93 -34.95 -11.52 -22.12
C THR A 93 -35.40 -12.00 -20.74
N THR A 94 -36.68 -11.79 -20.46
CA THR A 94 -37.40 -12.34 -19.31
C THR A 94 -37.52 -13.86 -19.39
N VAL A 95 -37.45 -14.56 -18.25
CA VAL A 95 -37.97 -15.92 -18.12
C VAL A 95 -39.20 -15.87 -17.21
N THR A 96 -40.37 -16.09 -17.80
CA THR A 96 -41.62 -16.32 -17.09
C THR A 96 -41.72 -17.76 -16.63
N ALA A 97 -42.15 -17.98 -15.39
CA ALA A 97 -42.56 -19.29 -14.89
C ALA A 97 -44.04 -19.21 -14.46
N GLY A 98 -44.86 -20.12 -14.96
CA GLY A 98 -46.30 -20.19 -14.66
C GLY A 98 -46.61 -20.78 -13.27
N PRO A 99 -47.83 -20.58 -12.75
CA PRO A 99 -48.19 -20.97 -11.39
C PRO A 99 -48.68 -22.42 -11.25
N SER A 100 -48.56 -22.96 -10.04
CA SER A 100 -49.33 -24.11 -9.55
C SER A 100 -50.15 -23.71 -8.30
N ARG A 101 -51.16 -24.52 -7.95
CA ARG A 101 -52.34 -24.08 -7.18
C ARG A 101 -52.30 -24.32 -5.67
N GLU A 102 -52.90 -23.36 -4.96
CA GLU A 102 -53.85 -23.47 -3.83
C GLU A 102 -53.54 -24.40 -2.63
N SER A 103 -53.52 -23.81 -1.42
CA SER A 103 -54.41 -24.20 -0.32
C SER A 103 -54.45 -23.12 0.79
N ILE A 104 -55.59 -22.98 1.48
CA ILE A 104 -55.84 -22.04 2.60
C ILE A 104 -56.82 -22.72 3.57
N PRO A 105 -56.64 -22.58 4.91
CA PRO A 105 -57.66 -21.87 5.72
C PRO A 105 -57.01 -20.99 6.82
N THR A 106 -57.29 -19.68 6.97
CA THR A 106 -58.50 -18.97 7.46
C THR A 106 -58.90 -19.17 8.94
N ARG A 107 -58.38 -18.29 9.83
CA ARG A 107 -59.04 -17.61 11.00
C ARG A 107 -57.99 -16.77 11.75
N GLY A 108 -58.30 -15.69 12.47
CA GLY A 108 -59.58 -15.03 12.79
C GLY A 108 -59.47 -13.50 12.83
N LEU A 109 -60.43 -12.80 13.45
CA LEU A 109 -60.75 -11.38 13.20
C LEU A 109 -60.95 -10.55 14.49
N ARG A 110 -60.95 -9.20 14.35
CA ARG A 110 -61.30 -8.13 15.34
C ARG A 110 -60.20 -7.76 16.36
N SER A 111 -60.12 -6.53 16.88
CA SER A 111 -60.95 -5.30 16.67
C SER A 111 -60.12 -4.00 16.72
N SER A 112 -60.69 -2.92 16.18
CA SER A 112 -60.19 -1.54 16.20
C SER A 112 -60.77 -0.71 17.37
N ILE A 113 -60.14 0.43 17.71
CA ILE A 113 -60.73 1.80 17.76
C ILE A 113 -59.75 2.84 18.37
N SER A 114 -60.00 4.11 18.09
CA SER A 114 -59.19 5.33 18.28
C SER A 114 -58.94 5.83 19.72
N GLY A 115 -57.93 6.70 19.87
CA GLY A 115 -57.82 7.72 20.93
C GLY A 115 -56.90 8.88 20.49
N THR A 116 -57.35 10.13 20.58
CA THR A 116 -56.72 11.32 19.95
C THR A 116 -56.61 12.50 20.93
N SER A 117 -55.88 13.55 20.53
CA SER A 117 -55.60 14.84 21.21
C SER A 117 -54.39 14.79 22.17
N MET A 118 -53.39 15.70 22.16
CA MET A 118 -53.27 17.16 21.89
C MET A 118 -53.94 18.05 22.94
N ARG A 119 -53.13 18.77 23.73
CA ARG A 119 -52.88 20.23 23.54
C ARG A 119 -51.75 20.76 24.44
N GLU A 120 -51.32 22.00 24.16
CA GLU A 120 -50.23 22.71 24.83
C GLU A 120 -50.62 23.35 26.17
N LEU A 121 -49.63 23.76 26.98
CA LEU A 121 -49.36 25.19 27.29
C LEU A 121 -48.09 25.42 28.16
N GLU A 122 -47.43 26.54 27.90
CA GLU A 122 -46.32 27.17 28.66
C GLU A 122 -46.85 28.38 29.47
N PRO A 123 -46.04 29.20 30.18
CA PRO A 123 -44.89 28.92 31.07
C PRO A 123 -44.98 29.75 32.40
N GLN A 124 -44.00 29.65 33.32
CA GLN A 124 -43.48 30.83 34.09
C GLN A 124 -42.19 30.59 34.91
N TYR A 125 -41.64 31.68 35.48
CA TYR A 125 -40.29 31.83 36.07
C TYR A 125 -40.28 31.90 37.63
N VAL A 126 -39.07 31.84 38.24
CA VAL A 126 -38.49 32.80 39.24
C VAL A 126 -37.71 32.17 40.44
N SER A 127 -36.48 32.67 40.66
CA SER A 127 -35.64 32.74 41.90
C SER A 127 -35.06 31.52 42.67
N ARG A 128 -33.73 31.40 42.56
CA ARG A 128 -32.71 31.65 43.63
C ARG A 128 -32.98 31.25 45.10
N GLY A 129 -32.06 30.44 45.66
CA GLY A 129 -31.67 30.42 47.09
C GLY A 129 -30.17 30.12 47.24
N ARG A 130 -29.47 30.66 48.25
CA ARG A 130 -27.98 30.55 48.39
C ARG A 130 -27.46 30.77 49.82
N MET A 131 -27.02 29.70 50.50
CA MET A 131 -26.19 29.67 51.72
C MET A 131 -25.58 28.26 51.87
N ARG A 132 -24.60 27.98 52.73
CA ARG A 132 -23.28 28.60 53.06
C ARG A 132 -22.49 27.54 53.88
N TYR A 133 -21.19 27.71 54.09
CA TYR A 133 -20.34 26.87 54.98
C TYR A 133 -20.83 26.99 56.46
N ASP A 134 -20.51 26.10 57.42
CA ASP A 134 -19.14 25.73 57.84
C ASP A 134 -19.03 24.37 58.62
N PRO A 135 -18.18 24.12 59.65
CA PRO A 135 -17.03 23.21 59.53
C PRO A 135 -17.11 21.88 60.33
N SER A 136 -16.03 21.08 60.26
CA SER A 136 -15.78 19.85 61.03
C SER A 136 -15.10 20.08 62.39
N PRO A 137 -15.07 19.05 63.25
CA PRO A 137 -13.88 18.76 64.07
C PRO A 137 -13.38 17.30 63.97
N SER A 138 -12.20 17.04 64.55
CA SER A 138 -11.53 15.73 64.70
C SER A 138 -11.97 15.02 66.03
N GLU A 139 -11.45 13.88 66.53
CA GLU A 139 -10.18 13.14 66.32
C GLU A 139 -10.20 11.73 66.98
N LYS A 140 -9.06 11.00 66.90
CA LYS A 140 -8.64 9.79 67.69
C LYS A 140 -9.26 8.43 67.27
N GLU A 141 -8.50 7.39 66.85
CA GLU A 141 -7.40 6.59 67.47
C GLU A 141 -7.94 5.34 68.23
N CYS A 142 -7.30 4.15 68.25
CA CYS A 142 -5.96 3.74 67.78
C CYS A 142 -5.84 2.22 67.41
N ALA A 143 -4.72 1.84 66.78
CA ALA A 143 -4.11 0.49 66.65
C ALA A 143 -4.89 -0.64 65.90
N SER A 144 -4.26 -1.62 65.22
CA SER A 144 -2.84 -1.94 64.90
C SER A 144 -2.73 -2.45 63.44
N ALA A 145 -1.85 -1.95 62.56
CA ALA A 145 -0.39 -2.20 62.44
C ALA A 145 -0.06 -3.67 62.06
N VAL A 146 0.85 -4.05 61.14
CA VAL A 146 2.12 -3.47 60.60
C VAL A 146 2.23 -3.82 59.08
N ARG A 147 2.41 -2.88 58.13
CA ARG A 147 3.68 -2.38 57.47
C ARG A 147 4.36 -3.42 56.55
N ALA A 148 5.01 -3.10 55.41
CA ALA A 148 5.73 -1.89 54.98
C ALA A 148 5.62 -1.65 53.45
N THR A 149 5.10 -0.51 52.95
CA THR A 149 5.82 0.74 52.58
C THR A 149 6.99 0.66 51.60
N ARG A 150 6.85 1.33 50.43
CA ARG A 150 7.69 2.50 50.07
C ARG A 150 7.00 3.41 49.04
N SER A 151 7.52 4.62 48.88
CA SER A 151 6.82 5.79 48.32
C SER A 151 7.28 6.20 46.92
N ARG A 152 6.47 7.04 46.25
CA ARG A 152 6.83 7.74 45.01
C ARG A 152 8.09 8.60 45.17
N GLN A 153 8.96 8.55 44.17
CA GLN A 153 9.59 9.73 43.57
C GLN A 153 9.45 9.62 42.04
N ALA A 154 9.41 10.75 41.34
CA ALA A 154 9.37 10.80 39.88
C ALA A 154 10.71 11.35 39.36
N PRO A 155 11.41 10.66 38.45
CA PRO A 155 12.53 11.24 37.71
C PRO A 155 12.02 12.23 36.65
N PHE A 156 12.82 13.25 36.36
CA PHE A 156 12.65 14.09 35.17
C PHE A 156 13.20 13.36 33.92
N ALA A 157 13.03 13.98 32.76
CA ALA A 157 13.49 13.47 31.47
C ALA A 157 15.02 13.24 31.43
N ASP A 158 15.42 12.20 30.70
CA ASP A 158 16.76 12.00 30.16
C ASP A 158 16.63 11.51 28.71
N GLU A 159 17.29 12.16 27.75
CA GLU A 159 17.12 11.89 26.31
C GLU A 159 18.09 10.79 25.83
N GLY A 160 17.82 9.56 26.25
CA GLY A 160 18.55 8.37 25.81
C GLY A 160 18.32 8.02 24.33
N PRO A 161 19.35 7.64 23.55
CA PRO A 161 19.16 7.25 22.15
C PRO A 161 18.33 5.96 21.99
N LEU A 162 17.30 6.00 21.13
CA LEU A 162 16.41 4.86 20.83
C LEU A 162 17.12 3.57 20.39
N ASP A 163 18.34 3.68 19.86
CA ASP A 163 19.07 2.60 19.18
C ASP A 163 19.47 1.43 20.12
N LYS A 164 19.66 1.69 21.42
CA LYS A 164 20.01 0.63 22.40
C LYS A 164 18.84 -0.28 22.77
N SER A 165 17.60 0.25 22.75
CA SER A 165 16.40 -0.54 23.10
C SER A 165 16.15 -1.69 22.10
N LEU A 166 16.65 -1.55 20.86
CA LEU A 166 16.50 -2.58 19.82
C LEU A 166 17.50 -3.74 19.94
N SER A 167 18.62 -3.58 20.64
CA SER A 167 19.61 -4.65 20.84
C SER A 167 19.26 -5.61 21.98
N GLU A 168 18.55 -5.15 23.01
CA GLU A 168 18.25 -5.94 24.22
C GLU A 168 16.91 -6.70 24.13
N LEU A 169 16.12 -6.49 23.07
CA LEU A 169 14.86 -7.20 22.80
C LEU A 169 15.03 -8.62 22.22
N SER A 170 16.21 -9.23 22.33
CA SER A 170 16.45 -10.62 21.95
C SER A 170 16.59 -11.52 23.18
N VAL A 171 16.03 -12.73 23.11
CA VAL A 171 15.89 -13.70 24.22
C VAL A 171 14.84 -13.32 25.28
N SER A 172 13.57 -13.47 24.90
CA SER A 172 12.51 -13.87 25.84
C SER A 172 11.74 -15.07 25.27
N ASP A 173 11.39 -16.02 26.14
CA ASP A 173 10.46 -17.13 25.95
C ASP A 173 10.51 -17.94 24.63
N THR A 174 11.53 -18.77 24.43
CA THR A 174 11.38 -20.01 23.60
C THR A 174 10.66 -21.12 24.36
N SER A 175 9.60 -20.78 25.09
CA SER A 175 8.64 -21.73 25.67
C SER A 175 7.62 -22.10 24.60
N ASP A 176 7.25 -23.37 24.46
CA ASP A 176 6.29 -23.82 23.44
C ASP A 176 4.84 -23.46 23.84
N LYS A 177 4.53 -22.16 23.77
CA LYS A 177 3.20 -21.61 24.08
C LYS A 177 2.18 -22.20 23.09
N PRO A 178 1.05 -22.75 23.58
CA PRO A 178 0.06 -23.41 22.73
C PRO A 178 -0.53 -22.43 21.70
N ALA A 179 -1.06 -22.98 20.61
CA ALA A 179 -1.63 -22.18 19.55
C ALA A 179 -2.85 -21.36 20.01
N VAL A 180 -2.98 -20.12 19.53
CA VAL A 180 -4.08 -19.20 19.86
C VAL A 180 -5.29 -19.52 18.97
N ILE A 181 -5.86 -20.71 19.18
CA ILE A 181 -6.99 -21.21 18.38
C ILE A 181 -8.23 -20.32 18.60
N LYS A 182 -8.69 -19.65 17.54
CA LYS A 182 -9.81 -18.68 17.56
C LYS A 182 -10.77 -18.83 16.39
N LYS A 183 -11.09 -20.09 16.07
CA LYS A 183 -12.08 -20.46 15.04
C LYS A 183 -13.51 -20.03 15.41
N GLY A 184 -14.26 -19.54 14.42
CA GLY A 184 -15.71 -19.30 14.46
C GLY A 184 -16.52 -20.42 13.79
N SER A 185 -17.85 -20.35 13.90
CA SER A 185 -18.79 -21.37 13.41
C SER A 185 -19.89 -20.86 12.47
N TYR A 186 -20.01 -19.54 12.25
CA TYR A 186 -21.09 -18.96 11.44
C TYR A 186 -20.82 -19.01 9.93
N GLY A 187 -21.87 -19.24 9.14
CA GLY A 187 -21.79 -19.30 7.68
C GLY A 187 -21.74 -20.73 7.14
N GLN A 188 -21.67 -20.87 5.82
CA GLN A 188 -21.64 -22.17 5.15
C GLN A 188 -20.20 -22.67 5.02
N GLU A 189 -19.90 -23.90 5.45
CA GLU A 189 -18.59 -24.51 5.25
C GLU A 189 -18.30 -24.75 3.75
N VAL A 190 -17.04 -24.56 3.35
CA VAL A 190 -16.58 -24.75 1.98
C VAL A 190 -15.13 -25.25 1.96
N THR A 191 -14.84 -26.24 1.13
CA THR A 191 -13.46 -26.69 0.90
C THR A 191 -12.69 -25.61 0.16
N VAL A 192 -11.59 -25.14 0.75
CA VAL A 192 -10.67 -24.19 0.11
C VAL A 192 -9.28 -24.79 0.01
N ALA A 193 -8.53 -24.37 -1.00
CA ALA A 193 -7.09 -24.57 -1.07
C ALA A 193 -6.37 -23.23 -0.81
N ALA A 194 -5.20 -23.27 -0.18
CA ALA A 194 -4.37 -22.10 0.03
C ALA A 194 -2.98 -22.32 -0.57
N ASN A 195 -2.24 -21.26 -0.90
CA ASN A 195 -0.91 -21.36 -1.53
C ASN A 195 0.24 -21.67 -0.54
N TYR A 196 -0.01 -22.64 0.36
CA TYR A 196 0.90 -23.09 1.40
C TYR A 196 1.21 -24.57 1.21
N ILE A 197 2.48 -24.93 1.34
CA ILE A 197 2.98 -26.31 1.22
C ILE A 197 3.57 -26.70 2.57
N ARG A 198 3.12 -27.81 3.17
CA ARG A 198 3.69 -28.31 4.43
C ARG A 198 5.13 -28.80 4.20
N LEU A 199 6.00 -28.49 5.16
CA LEU A 199 7.32 -29.10 5.27
C LEU A 199 7.20 -30.31 6.20
N ASN A 200 7.51 -31.49 5.67
CA ASN A 200 7.61 -32.71 6.45
C ASN A 200 9.06 -32.87 6.94
N VAL A 201 9.24 -33.50 8.10
CA VAL A 201 10.56 -33.81 8.67
C VAL A 201 10.67 -35.33 8.84
N GLU A 202 11.83 -35.88 8.52
CA GLU A 202 12.16 -37.30 8.67
C GLU A 202 12.39 -37.65 10.16
N GLU A 203 11.96 -38.83 10.58
CA GLU A 203 12.00 -39.24 11.99
C GLU A 203 13.45 -39.39 12.49
N GLY A 204 13.73 -38.84 13.68
CA GLY A 204 15.09 -38.76 14.24
C GLY A 204 15.96 -37.60 13.73
N MET A 205 15.59 -36.93 12.63
CA MET A 205 16.30 -35.77 12.09
C MET A 205 15.83 -34.46 12.73
N GLY A 206 16.69 -33.43 12.74
CA GLY A 206 16.32 -32.13 13.28
C GLY A 206 17.46 -31.11 13.27
N VAL A 207 17.18 -29.87 13.71
CA VAL A 207 18.21 -28.82 13.75
C VAL A 207 18.85 -28.78 15.13
N PHE A 208 20.10 -29.23 15.22
CA PHE A 208 20.87 -29.25 16.47
C PHE A 208 21.89 -28.10 16.48
N GLN A 209 21.85 -27.27 17.52
CA GLN A 209 22.70 -26.09 17.70
C GLN A 209 23.92 -26.42 18.57
N TYR A 210 25.11 -26.00 18.10
CA TYR A 210 26.39 -26.14 18.76
C TYR A 210 27.14 -24.80 18.82
N ASP A 211 27.95 -24.62 19.86
CA ASP A 211 28.89 -23.52 20.06
C ASP A 211 30.31 -23.99 19.75
N VAL A 212 31.00 -23.31 18.83
CA VAL A 212 32.31 -23.70 18.32
C VAL A 212 33.39 -22.75 18.80
N LYS A 213 34.37 -23.27 19.53
CA LYS A 213 35.53 -22.52 20.02
C LYS A 213 36.82 -23.06 19.43
N PHE A 214 37.77 -22.17 19.19
CA PHE A 214 39.10 -22.47 18.63
C PHE A 214 40.16 -22.14 19.69
N ASN A 215 41.19 -22.98 19.81
CA ASN A 215 42.33 -22.74 20.70
C ASN A 215 43.65 -23.11 19.97
N PRO A 216 44.56 -22.15 19.70
CA PRO A 216 44.42 -20.70 19.92
C PRO A 216 43.21 -20.08 19.20
N GLU A 217 42.77 -18.91 19.67
CA GLU A 217 41.64 -18.21 19.06
C GLU A 217 42.01 -17.69 17.65
N VAL A 218 41.05 -17.74 16.74
CA VAL A 218 41.22 -17.41 15.32
C VAL A 218 40.26 -16.28 14.97
N ASP A 219 40.72 -15.05 14.78
CA ASP A 219 39.83 -13.90 14.52
C ASP A 219 39.16 -13.96 13.13
N SER A 220 39.89 -14.49 12.14
CA SER A 220 39.41 -14.52 10.75
C SER A 220 38.27 -15.52 10.57
N VAL A 221 37.03 -15.02 10.46
CA VAL A 221 35.83 -15.80 10.15
C VAL A 221 36.01 -16.68 8.90
N ASN A 222 36.77 -16.23 7.90
CA ASN A 222 37.08 -17.01 6.71
C ASN A 222 37.96 -18.23 7.03
N ILE A 223 38.95 -18.09 7.94
CA ILE A 223 39.77 -19.21 8.41
C ILE A 223 38.91 -20.15 9.29
N ARG A 224 38.05 -19.63 10.17
CA ARG A 224 37.09 -20.47 10.92
C ARG A 224 36.23 -21.34 9.99
N HIS A 225 35.76 -20.80 8.87
CA HIS A 225 35.01 -21.55 7.85
C HIS A 225 35.87 -22.60 7.12
N TYR A 226 37.15 -22.31 6.87
CA TYR A 226 38.09 -23.28 6.31
C TYR A 226 38.35 -24.45 7.27
N LEU A 227 38.64 -24.16 8.55
CA LEU A 227 38.84 -25.16 9.60
C LEU A 227 37.57 -26.01 9.83
N MET A 228 36.38 -25.39 9.75
CA MET A 228 35.09 -26.09 9.79
C MET A 228 34.87 -27.05 8.60
N LYS A 229 35.64 -26.91 7.51
CA LYS A 229 35.58 -27.79 6.34
C LYS A 229 36.43 -29.06 6.50
N SER A 230 37.58 -29.02 7.17
CA SER A 230 38.43 -30.21 7.34
C SER A 230 37.78 -31.28 8.23
N VAL A 231 37.00 -30.88 9.24
CA VAL A 231 36.27 -31.78 10.15
C VAL A 231 34.96 -32.35 9.57
N SER A 232 34.71 -32.24 8.27
CA SER A 232 33.47 -32.76 7.64
C SER A 232 33.30 -34.29 7.80
N HIS A 233 34.38 -35.02 8.12
CA HIS A 233 34.33 -36.43 8.47
C HIS A 233 33.75 -36.71 9.88
N VAL A 234 33.78 -35.72 10.79
CA VAL A 234 33.24 -35.82 12.16
C VAL A 234 31.79 -35.35 12.23
N ILE A 235 31.49 -34.23 11.56
CA ILE A 235 30.17 -33.54 11.65
C ILE A 235 29.28 -33.73 10.42
N GLY A 236 29.75 -34.48 9.42
CA GLY A 236 29.10 -34.66 8.12
C GLY A 236 29.37 -33.53 7.11
N GLU A 237 28.94 -33.76 5.86
CA GLU A 237 28.96 -32.75 4.80
C GLU A 237 28.02 -31.57 5.11
N THR A 238 26.84 -31.88 5.67
CA THR A 238 25.72 -30.95 5.78
C THR A 238 25.77 -30.14 7.06
N LYS A 239 25.91 -28.81 6.93
CA LYS A 239 25.97 -27.88 8.04
C LYS A 239 25.58 -26.47 7.63
N SER A 240 25.23 -25.66 8.62
CA SER A 240 25.22 -24.20 8.52
C SER A 240 26.09 -23.65 9.66
N PHE A 241 27.04 -22.79 9.33
CA PHE A 241 27.98 -22.19 10.28
C PHE A 241 28.07 -20.69 9.99
N ASP A 242 28.17 -19.86 11.03
CA ASP A 242 28.29 -18.40 10.91
C ASP A 242 29.66 -17.83 11.32
N GLY A 243 30.51 -18.65 11.93
CA GLY A 243 31.79 -18.24 12.55
C GLY A 243 31.87 -18.53 14.04
N CYS A 244 30.73 -18.77 14.72
CA CYS A 244 30.67 -19.19 16.13
C CYS A 244 29.65 -20.32 16.33
N LEU A 245 28.43 -20.16 15.82
CA LEU A 245 27.36 -21.15 15.94
C LEU A 245 27.35 -22.09 14.74
N LEU A 246 27.27 -23.38 15.06
CA LEU A 246 27.14 -24.48 14.10
C LEU A 246 25.76 -25.12 14.26
N TYR A 247 25.08 -25.32 13.13
CA TYR A 247 23.83 -26.07 13.04
C TYR A 247 24.07 -27.32 12.20
N LEU A 248 23.67 -28.48 12.74
CA LEU A 248 23.74 -29.79 12.06
C LEU A 248 22.34 -30.40 11.95
N PRO A 249 22.10 -31.27 10.95
CA PRO A 249 20.84 -32.00 10.78
C PRO A 249 20.71 -33.25 11.67
N ILE A 250 21.82 -33.63 12.33
CA ILE A 250 21.94 -34.79 13.21
C ILE A 250 22.54 -34.37 14.55
N LYS A 251 22.25 -35.16 15.58
CA LYS A 251 22.87 -35.03 16.90
C LYS A 251 24.22 -35.74 16.91
N LEU A 252 25.30 -35.07 17.31
CA LEU A 252 26.59 -35.72 17.55
C LEU A 252 26.48 -36.67 18.76
N PRO A 253 27.21 -37.80 18.80
CA PRO A 253 27.16 -38.73 19.93
C PRO A 253 27.61 -38.10 21.25
N GLU A 254 28.63 -37.24 21.19
CA GLU A 254 29.22 -36.57 22.35
C GLU A 254 28.61 -35.20 22.60
N LYS A 255 28.57 -34.76 23.87
CA LYS A 255 28.16 -33.40 24.22
C LYS A 255 29.19 -32.33 23.85
N THR A 256 30.47 -32.68 23.86
CA THR A 256 31.58 -31.82 23.43
C THR A 256 32.52 -32.66 22.59
N THR A 257 32.48 -32.48 21.27
CA THR A 257 33.39 -33.14 20.34
C THR A 257 34.62 -32.26 20.12
N ILE A 258 35.81 -32.88 20.18
CA ILE A 258 37.09 -32.19 20.03
C ILE A 258 37.77 -32.66 18.75
N ALA A 259 38.19 -31.73 17.91
CA ALA A 259 38.90 -32.00 16.68
C ALA A 259 40.15 -31.11 16.57
N ASN A 260 41.32 -31.73 16.39
CA ASN A 260 42.55 -31.00 16.11
C ASN A 260 42.66 -30.76 14.60
N VAL A 261 42.93 -29.52 14.21
CA VAL A 261 42.96 -29.07 12.80
C VAL A 261 44.17 -28.17 12.58
N LYS A 262 44.81 -28.28 11.42
CA LYS A 262 45.98 -27.46 11.08
C LYS A 262 45.58 -26.12 10.45
N MET A 263 46.25 -25.06 10.87
CA MET A 263 46.08 -23.71 10.31
C MET A 263 46.57 -23.65 8.86
N PRO A 264 45.79 -23.05 7.94
CA PRO A 264 46.18 -22.95 6.52
C PRO A 264 47.28 -21.91 6.25
N THR A 265 47.67 -21.12 7.25
CA THR A 265 48.69 -20.05 7.15
C THR A 265 50.11 -20.53 7.44
N ASP A 266 50.26 -21.42 8.42
CA ASP A 266 51.55 -21.79 9.03
C ASP A 266 51.65 -23.28 9.42
N GLY A 267 50.57 -24.05 9.28
CA GLY A 267 50.53 -25.48 9.64
C GLY A 267 50.45 -25.78 11.14
N SER A 268 50.30 -24.75 12.00
CA SER A 268 50.16 -24.90 13.45
C SER A 268 48.88 -25.65 13.84
N ASP A 269 48.92 -26.37 14.96
CA ASP A 269 47.78 -27.16 15.44
C ASP A 269 46.81 -26.30 16.27
N VAL A 270 45.55 -26.25 15.83
CA VAL A 270 44.42 -25.61 16.52
C VAL A 270 43.45 -26.68 17.01
N THR A 271 43.13 -26.67 18.29
CA THR A 271 42.07 -27.50 18.86
C THR A 271 40.72 -26.79 18.70
N MET A 272 39.84 -27.36 17.88
CA MET A 272 38.44 -26.92 17.77
C MET A 272 37.56 -27.76 18.71
N LYS A 273 36.76 -27.08 19.54
CA LYS A 273 35.80 -27.69 20.47
C LYS A 273 34.38 -27.34 20.03
N ILE A 274 33.57 -28.36 19.75
CA ILE A 274 32.19 -28.26 19.26
C ILE A 274 31.26 -28.70 20.39
N ASN A 275 30.60 -27.76 21.06
CA ASN A 275 29.79 -28.01 22.26
C ASN A 275 28.30 -28.00 21.91
N PHE A 276 27.58 -29.07 22.22
CA PHE A 276 26.13 -29.15 22.05
C PHE A 276 25.41 -28.17 23.00
N VAL A 277 24.63 -27.25 22.42
CA VAL A 277 23.85 -26.25 23.16
C VAL A 277 22.42 -26.75 23.38
N LYS A 278 21.69 -27.02 22.29
CA LYS A 278 20.32 -27.54 22.33
C LYS A 278 19.88 -28.10 20.98
N GLN A 279 18.84 -28.94 20.99
CA GLN A 279 18.01 -29.16 19.81
C GLN A 279 17.09 -27.94 19.64
N LEU A 280 16.98 -27.41 18.43
CA LEU A 280 16.02 -26.37 18.10
C LEU A 280 14.69 -26.99 17.65
N ARG A 281 13.61 -26.28 17.97
CA ARG A 281 12.27 -26.60 17.51
C ARG A 281 12.11 -26.16 16.06
N MET A 282 11.23 -26.81 15.31
CA MET A 282 11.00 -26.52 13.89
C MET A 282 10.53 -25.08 13.62
N GLY A 283 9.78 -24.50 14.57
CA GLY A 283 9.30 -23.12 14.51
C GLY A 283 10.16 -22.08 15.20
N ASP A 284 11.32 -22.45 15.76
CA ASP A 284 12.22 -21.47 16.36
C ASP A 284 12.76 -20.53 15.28
N HIS A 285 12.90 -19.23 15.58
CA HIS A 285 13.27 -18.21 14.61
C HIS A 285 14.60 -18.52 13.87
N ALA A 286 15.57 -19.16 14.54
CA ALA A 286 16.81 -19.62 13.92
C ALA A 286 16.58 -20.75 12.90
N THR A 287 15.74 -21.73 13.23
CA THR A 287 15.33 -22.84 12.35
C THR A 287 14.57 -22.34 11.13
N VAL A 288 13.59 -21.46 11.35
CA VAL A 288 12.82 -20.81 10.28
C VAL A 288 13.73 -19.96 9.38
N HIS A 289 14.70 -19.23 9.95
CA HIS A 289 15.69 -18.48 9.17
C HIS A 289 16.54 -19.43 8.31
N LEU A 290 17.06 -20.51 8.88
CA LEU A 290 17.82 -21.54 8.16
C LEU A 290 17.01 -22.10 6.99
N TYR A 291 15.74 -22.45 7.18
CA TYR A 291 14.90 -23.01 6.11
C TYR A 291 14.65 -22.00 4.98
N ASN A 292 14.44 -20.72 5.31
CA ASN A 292 14.40 -19.67 4.30
C ASN A 292 15.75 -19.57 3.54
N VAL A 293 16.91 -19.72 4.21
CA VAL A 293 18.23 -19.76 3.56
C VAL A 293 18.41 -20.99 2.66
N LEU A 294 17.93 -22.18 3.06
CA LEU A 294 17.92 -23.37 2.20
C LEU A 294 17.09 -23.14 0.94
N PHE A 295 15.90 -22.55 1.06
CA PHE A 295 15.08 -22.21 -0.11
C PHE A 295 15.71 -21.14 -1.00
N ARG A 296 16.45 -20.16 -0.44
CA ARG A 296 17.26 -19.26 -1.27
C ARG A 296 18.32 -20.02 -2.08
N LYS A 297 18.98 -21.04 -1.51
CA LYS A 297 19.95 -21.88 -2.27
C LYS A 297 19.24 -22.65 -3.38
N ILE A 298 18.09 -23.28 -3.09
CA ILE A 298 17.26 -24.00 -4.07
C ILE A 298 16.88 -23.11 -5.25
N MET A 299 16.42 -21.87 -5.00
CA MET A 299 16.05 -20.95 -6.09
C MET A 299 17.21 -20.65 -7.05
N HIS A 300 18.45 -20.51 -6.54
CA HIS A 300 19.62 -20.32 -7.40
C HIS A 300 19.97 -21.60 -8.18
N VAL A 301 19.79 -22.79 -7.60
CA VAL A 301 19.92 -24.08 -8.30
C VAL A 301 18.90 -24.21 -9.42
N LEU A 302 17.67 -23.72 -9.23
CA LEU A 302 16.65 -23.62 -10.29
C LEU A 302 16.93 -22.50 -11.32
N GLY A 303 18.06 -21.79 -11.23
CA GLY A 303 18.45 -20.72 -12.15
C GLY A 303 17.73 -19.38 -11.96
N LEU A 304 16.94 -19.23 -10.89
CA LEU A 304 16.15 -18.03 -10.61
C LEU A 304 17.02 -16.93 -9.98
N SER A 305 16.86 -15.70 -10.46
CA SER A 305 17.56 -14.52 -9.96
C SER A 305 16.82 -13.88 -8.77
N LEU A 306 17.55 -13.55 -7.69
CA LEU A 306 17.00 -12.80 -6.56
C LEU A 306 16.87 -11.31 -6.92
N GLN A 307 15.65 -10.78 -6.87
CA GLN A 307 15.34 -9.37 -7.11
C GLN A 307 14.61 -8.78 -5.90
N GLY A 308 15.34 -8.02 -5.08
CA GLY A 308 14.83 -7.47 -3.82
C GLY A 308 14.58 -8.56 -2.77
N ARG A 309 13.35 -9.10 -2.73
CA ARG A 309 12.93 -10.20 -1.83
C ARG A 309 12.40 -11.43 -2.56
N ASN A 310 12.20 -11.36 -3.88
CA ASN A 310 11.49 -12.36 -4.68
C ASN A 310 12.42 -12.96 -5.75
N PHE A 311 12.10 -14.14 -6.26
CA PHE A 311 12.90 -14.85 -7.25
C PHE A 311 12.24 -14.84 -8.63
N PHE A 312 12.98 -14.51 -9.69
CA PHE A 312 12.44 -14.41 -11.05
C PHE A 312 13.38 -15.05 -12.09
N ASP A 313 12.79 -15.69 -13.10
CA ASP A 313 13.49 -16.31 -14.22
C ASP A 313 13.76 -15.31 -15.36
N PRO A 314 15.04 -14.98 -15.66
CA PRO A 314 15.38 -14.13 -16.80
C PRO A 314 15.30 -14.88 -18.15
N LYS A 315 15.42 -16.22 -18.14
CA LYS A 315 15.42 -17.07 -19.35
C LYS A 315 14.00 -17.18 -19.92
N SER A 316 13.01 -17.41 -19.05
CA SER A 316 11.58 -17.44 -19.41
C SER A 316 10.95 -16.05 -19.55
N SER A 317 11.72 -15.03 -19.98
CA SER A 317 11.20 -13.67 -20.16
C SER A 317 10.14 -13.60 -21.27
N MET A 318 9.01 -12.95 -20.99
CA MET A 318 7.96 -12.65 -21.96
C MET A 318 8.13 -11.21 -22.46
N GLN A 319 8.46 -11.05 -23.73
CA GLN A 319 8.69 -9.74 -24.36
C GLN A 319 7.36 -9.06 -24.74
N ILE A 320 7.28 -7.74 -24.57
CA ILE A 320 6.17 -6.87 -24.99
C ILE A 320 6.77 -5.74 -25.86
N PRO A 321 7.15 -6.03 -27.13
CA PRO A 321 7.98 -5.11 -27.92
C PRO A 321 7.30 -3.79 -28.25
N ALA A 322 5.97 -3.78 -28.39
CA ALA A 322 5.17 -2.59 -28.71
C ALA A 322 5.28 -1.44 -27.69
N HIS A 323 5.81 -1.73 -26.50
CA HIS A 323 5.93 -0.77 -25.39
C HIS A 323 7.34 -0.73 -24.77
N GLY A 324 8.33 -1.40 -25.36
CA GLY A 324 9.70 -1.46 -24.81
C GLY A 324 9.78 -2.13 -23.44
N LEU A 325 9.00 -3.20 -23.23
CA LEU A 325 8.87 -3.89 -21.94
C LEU A 325 9.13 -5.39 -22.06
N GLU A 326 9.53 -5.99 -20.95
CA GLU A 326 9.56 -7.44 -20.76
C GLU A 326 9.04 -7.82 -19.37
N VAL A 327 8.56 -9.05 -19.24
CA VAL A 327 7.98 -9.59 -18.00
C VAL A 327 8.71 -10.88 -17.64
N TRP A 328 9.41 -10.89 -16.50
CA TRP A 328 10.02 -12.11 -15.96
C TRP A 328 9.01 -12.80 -15.02
N PRO A 329 8.66 -14.08 -15.25
CA PRO A 329 7.89 -14.88 -14.30
C PRO A 329 8.76 -15.24 -13.08
N GLY A 330 8.13 -15.66 -11.99
CA GLY A 330 8.85 -15.95 -10.76
C GLY A 330 7.97 -16.35 -9.58
N TYR A 331 8.61 -16.45 -8.42
CA TYR A 331 8.03 -16.96 -7.17
C TYR A 331 8.40 -16.06 -5.98
N ILE A 332 7.42 -15.82 -5.12
CA ILE A 332 7.62 -15.28 -3.77
C ILE A 332 7.54 -16.45 -2.80
N THR A 333 8.57 -16.64 -1.99
CA THR A 333 8.61 -17.72 -0.99
C THR A 333 8.92 -17.19 0.39
N ALA A 334 8.15 -17.62 1.38
CA ALA A 334 8.40 -17.39 2.79
C ALA A 334 8.04 -18.66 3.58
N ILE A 335 8.95 -19.11 4.44
CA ILE A 335 8.69 -20.18 5.43
C ILE A 335 8.49 -19.53 6.79
N GLN A 336 7.44 -19.94 7.51
CA GLN A 336 7.17 -19.59 8.91
C GLN A 336 6.45 -20.75 9.62
N GLU A 337 6.27 -20.63 10.93
CA GLU A 337 5.33 -21.46 11.70
C GLU A 337 3.94 -20.84 11.70
N TYR A 338 2.93 -21.68 11.44
CA TYR A 338 1.51 -21.39 11.46
C TYR A 338 0.82 -22.31 12.49
N GLU A 339 -0.49 -22.21 12.64
CA GLU A 339 -1.28 -23.05 13.56
C GLU A 339 -1.09 -24.56 13.27
N ASP A 340 -1.03 -24.96 11.99
CA ASP A 340 -0.74 -26.33 11.53
C ASP A 340 0.77 -26.67 11.44
N GLY A 341 1.66 -25.85 12.02
CA GLY A 341 3.11 -26.05 11.98
C GLY A 341 3.82 -25.37 10.80
N ILE A 342 4.91 -25.96 10.30
CA ILE A 342 5.80 -25.31 9.33
C ILE A 342 5.27 -25.43 7.91
N MET A 343 5.08 -24.28 7.25
CA MET A 343 4.67 -24.23 5.86
C MET A 343 5.48 -23.21 5.05
N LEU A 344 5.71 -23.56 3.79
CA LEU A 344 6.16 -22.66 2.74
C LEU A 344 4.95 -22.00 2.11
N CYS A 345 4.75 -20.70 2.35
CA CYS A 345 3.90 -19.88 1.49
C CYS A 345 4.66 -19.63 0.18
N CYS A 346 4.09 -20.03 -0.96
CA CYS A 346 4.66 -19.82 -2.29
C CYS A 346 3.61 -19.15 -3.20
N ASP A 347 3.94 -18.00 -3.80
CA ASP A 347 3.04 -17.29 -4.73
C ASP A 347 3.71 -16.97 -6.05
N SER A 348 3.01 -17.19 -7.16
CA SER A 348 3.51 -16.84 -8.49
C SER A 348 3.46 -15.31 -8.71
N SER A 349 4.57 -14.75 -9.16
CA SER A 349 4.81 -13.31 -9.28
C SER A 349 5.44 -12.97 -10.62
N HIS A 350 5.29 -11.72 -11.03
CA HIS A 350 5.82 -11.20 -12.28
C HIS A 350 6.58 -9.89 -12.02
N ARG A 351 7.76 -9.76 -12.60
CA ARG A 351 8.50 -8.49 -12.62
C ARG A 351 8.46 -7.89 -14.02
N VAL A 352 7.89 -6.70 -14.14
CA VAL A 352 7.93 -5.91 -15.38
C VAL A 352 9.19 -5.05 -15.39
N LEU A 353 9.89 -5.05 -16.52
CA LEU A 353 11.15 -4.36 -16.76
C LEU A 353 11.07 -3.61 -18.10
N ARG A 354 11.89 -2.57 -18.30
CA ARG A 354 12.05 -1.96 -19.63
C ARG A 354 13.16 -2.68 -20.39
N THR A 355 12.98 -2.81 -21.71
CA THR A 355 14.03 -3.26 -22.64
C THR A 355 14.99 -2.13 -23.00
N GLU A 356 14.67 -0.90 -22.60
CA GLU A 356 15.41 0.33 -22.87
C GLU A 356 16.54 0.55 -21.85
N THR A 357 17.75 0.74 -22.38
CA THR A 357 18.96 1.11 -21.65
C THR A 357 18.96 2.58 -21.24
N VAL A 358 19.79 2.94 -20.28
CA VAL A 358 20.01 4.33 -19.89
C VAL A 358 20.73 5.11 -21.01
N MET A 359 21.47 4.43 -21.89
CA MET A 359 22.09 5.03 -23.08
C MET A 359 21.04 5.47 -24.11
N GLU A 360 20.14 4.57 -24.52
CA GLU A 360 19.07 4.86 -25.51
C GLU A 360 18.13 5.97 -25.01
N LEU A 361 17.86 6.01 -23.71
CA LEU A 361 17.11 7.08 -23.03
C LEU A 361 17.85 8.44 -23.10
N MET A 362 19.17 8.44 -22.97
CA MET A 362 19.98 9.65 -23.11
C MET A 362 20.01 10.15 -24.57
N GLU A 363 20.10 9.24 -25.54
CA GLU A 363 20.05 9.54 -26.98
C GLU A 363 18.69 10.14 -27.39
N GLN A 364 17.58 9.65 -26.82
CA GLN A 364 16.25 10.25 -26.99
C GLN A 364 16.17 11.69 -26.46
N LEU A 365 16.75 11.98 -25.29
CA LEU A 365 16.77 13.35 -24.77
C LEU A 365 17.65 14.28 -25.62
N ILE A 366 18.84 13.82 -26.03
CA ILE A 366 19.76 14.56 -26.92
C ILE A 366 19.10 14.92 -28.26
N SER A 367 18.28 14.03 -28.82
CA SER A 367 17.53 14.27 -30.06
C SER A 367 16.26 15.10 -29.88
N THR A 368 15.82 15.36 -28.64
CA THR A 368 14.61 16.15 -28.33
C THR A 368 14.95 17.60 -27.94
N ASP A 369 15.91 17.84 -27.04
CA ASP A 369 16.47 19.17 -26.72
C ASP A 369 18.00 19.06 -26.57
N SER A 370 18.71 19.41 -27.65
CA SER A 370 20.18 19.34 -27.70
C SER A 370 20.90 20.35 -26.79
N ARG A 371 20.20 21.32 -26.20
CA ARG A 371 20.81 22.34 -25.31
C ARG A 371 20.72 21.97 -23.84
N ASN A 372 19.57 21.47 -23.38
CA ASN A 372 19.32 21.21 -21.94
C ASN A 372 19.31 19.72 -21.54
N TRP A 373 19.53 18.77 -22.46
CA TRP A 373 19.40 17.33 -22.19
C TRP A 373 20.14 16.83 -20.94
N ARG A 374 21.31 17.38 -20.59
CA ARG A 374 22.07 16.96 -19.38
C ARG A 374 21.26 17.18 -18.12
N ASP A 375 20.65 18.36 -18.01
CA ASP A 375 19.87 18.82 -16.88
C ASP A 375 18.58 18.00 -16.73
N GLU A 376 17.91 17.68 -17.85
CA GLU A 376 16.75 16.80 -17.84
C GLU A 376 17.12 15.35 -17.53
N PHE A 377 18.22 14.84 -18.09
CA PHE A 377 18.71 13.49 -17.83
C PHE A 377 19.06 13.31 -16.35
N ILE A 378 19.78 14.25 -15.73
CA ILE A 378 20.06 14.29 -14.29
C ILE A 378 18.77 14.22 -13.48
N LYS A 379 17.80 15.11 -13.77
CA LYS A 379 16.49 15.18 -13.07
C LYS A 379 15.65 13.90 -13.25
N LEU A 380 15.84 13.18 -14.35
CA LEU A 380 15.09 11.97 -14.69
C LEU A 380 15.73 10.70 -14.12
N ILE A 381 17.07 10.61 -14.08
CA ILE A 381 17.82 9.40 -13.70
C ILE A 381 18.26 9.35 -12.24
N ILE A 382 18.57 10.49 -11.59
CA ILE A 382 18.99 10.47 -10.18
C ILE A 382 17.83 10.00 -9.28
N GLY A 383 18.15 9.08 -8.37
CA GLY A 383 17.16 8.39 -7.53
C GLY A 383 16.46 7.23 -8.22
N GLN A 384 16.58 7.05 -9.54
CA GLN A 384 16.01 5.90 -10.23
C GLN A 384 16.75 4.61 -9.89
N THR A 385 16.07 3.50 -10.16
CA THR A 385 16.58 2.16 -9.98
C THR A 385 16.85 1.53 -11.34
N VAL A 386 18.08 1.05 -11.57
CA VAL A 386 18.53 0.40 -12.80
C VAL A 386 18.86 -1.07 -12.56
N LEU A 387 18.74 -1.89 -13.61
CA LEU A 387 19.02 -3.32 -13.62
C LEU A 387 20.16 -3.62 -14.60
N THR A 388 21.20 -4.30 -14.15
CA THR A 388 22.33 -4.73 -14.98
C THR A 388 22.17 -6.20 -15.37
N ARG A 389 21.78 -6.48 -16.62
CA ARG A 389 21.45 -7.86 -17.07
C ARG A 389 22.61 -8.85 -16.94
N TYR A 390 23.86 -8.40 -17.08
CA TYR A 390 25.06 -9.25 -17.05
C TYR A 390 25.34 -9.91 -15.69
N ASN A 391 24.72 -9.42 -14.60
CA ASN A 391 24.79 -10.02 -13.27
C ASN A 391 23.43 -10.06 -12.54
N ASN A 392 22.36 -9.61 -13.22
CA ASN A 392 21.00 -9.44 -12.72
C ASN A 392 20.88 -8.64 -11.40
N LYS A 393 21.80 -7.70 -11.15
CA LYS A 393 21.78 -6.84 -9.94
C LYS A 393 21.02 -5.53 -10.16
N ILE A 394 20.52 -5.01 -9.04
CA ILE A 394 19.78 -3.75 -8.96
C ILE A 394 20.67 -2.70 -8.30
N TYR A 395 20.72 -1.50 -8.89
CA TYR A 395 21.43 -0.35 -8.36
C TYR A 395 20.52 0.88 -8.33
N ARG A 396 20.65 1.72 -7.30
CA ARG A 396 20.08 3.08 -7.30
C ARG A 396 21.10 4.02 -7.90
N VAL A 397 20.72 4.83 -8.87
CA VAL A 397 21.57 5.91 -9.38
C VAL A 397 21.55 7.04 -8.34
N ASP A 398 22.71 7.36 -7.80
CA ASP A 398 22.91 8.44 -6.84
C ASP A 398 23.36 9.73 -7.54
N ASP A 399 24.14 9.60 -8.62
CA ASP A 399 24.81 10.70 -9.32
C ASP A 399 25.21 10.28 -10.76
N VAL A 400 25.62 11.22 -11.61
CA VAL A 400 26.07 10.98 -12.99
C VAL A 400 27.39 11.70 -13.27
N SER A 401 28.39 10.93 -13.69
CA SER A 401 29.74 11.39 -14.00
C SER A 401 29.87 11.67 -15.50
N PHE A 402 29.92 12.94 -15.90
CA PHE A 402 30.08 13.34 -17.31
C PHE A 402 31.55 13.53 -17.75
N GLU A 403 32.48 13.52 -16.79
CA GLU A 403 33.92 13.65 -17.01
C GLU A 403 34.62 12.29 -17.15
N GLU A 404 34.08 11.25 -16.51
CA GLU A 404 34.55 9.87 -16.61
C GLU A 404 33.85 9.11 -17.74
N SER A 405 34.56 8.15 -18.34
CA SER A 405 34.13 7.34 -19.48
C SER A 405 34.49 5.86 -19.32
N PRO A 406 34.00 4.95 -20.19
CA PRO A 406 34.43 3.54 -20.19
C PRO A 406 35.94 3.30 -20.41
N ARG A 407 36.67 4.29 -20.95
CA ARG A 407 38.13 4.21 -21.15
C ARG A 407 38.90 4.34 -19.85
N ASP A 408 38.32 5.00 -18.84
CA ASP A 408 39.00 5.35 -17.61
C ASP A 408 39.22 4.11 -16.72
N LYS A 409 40.22 4.21 -15.84
CA LYS A 409 40.69 3.08 -15.03
C LYS A 409 40.24 3.22 -13.58
N PHE A 410 39.70 2.14 -13.04
CA PHE A 410 39.44 1.99 -11.60
C PHE A 410 40.49 1.06 -10.97
N GLU A 411 40.62 1.15 -9.65
CA GLU A 411 41.52 0.30 -8.87
C GLU A 411 40.75 -0.90 -8.31
N LYS A 412 41.28 -2.11 -8.53
CA LYS A 412 40.73 -3.34 -7.97
C LYS A 412 41.13 -3.51 -6.50
N LYS A 413 40.49 -4.50 -5.84
CA LYS A 413 40.85 -4.94 -4.47
C LYS A 413 42.26 -5.52 -4.33
N ASP A 414 42.94 -5.82 -5.43
CA ASP A 414 44.32 -6.30 -5.48
C ASP A 414 45.33 -5.15 -5.79
N GLY A 415 44.87 -3.89 -5.84
CA GLY A 415 45.67 -2.72 -6.18
C GLY A 415 45.93 -2.53 -7.68
N THR A 416 45.54 -3.49 -8.55
CA THR A 416 45.76 -3.35 -10.00
C THR A 416 44.74 -2.40 -10.63
N LYS A 417 45.18 -1.58 -11.57
CA LYS A 417 44.34 -0.61 -12.30
C LYS A 417 43.88 -1.18 -13.64
N MET A 418 42.57 -1.15 -13.89
CA MET A 418 41.91 -1.78 -15.04
C MET A 418 40.89 -0.82 -15.64
N SER A 419 40.75 -0.75 -16.97
CA SER A 419 39.69 0.05 -17.59
C SER A 419 38.33 -0.63 -17.46
N TYR A 420 37.24 0.14 -17.52
CA TYR A 420 35.91 -0.48 -17.53
C TYR A 420 35.71 -1.37 -18.78
N ILE A 421 36.21 -0.96 -19.95
CA ILE A 421 36.19 -1.79 -21.17
C ILE A 421 36.86 -3.14 -20.94
N ASP A 422 38.08 -3.16 -20.39
CA ASP A 422 38.81 -4.41 -20.10
C ASP A 422 38.06 -5.27 -19.08
N TYR A 423 37.51 -4.65 -18.03
CA TYR A 423 36.76 -5.34 -16.98
C TYR A 423 35.51 -6.03 -17.53
N TYR A 424 34.68 -5.33 -18.30
CA TYR A 424 33.46 -5.91 -18.88
C TYR A 424 33.76 -6.95 -19.96
N HIS A 425 34.86 -6.80 -20.70
CA HIS A 425 35.31 -7.82 -21.64
C HIS A 425 35.82 -9.08 -20.91
N GLN A 426 36.69 -8.95 -19.92
CA GLN A 426 37.32 -10.09 -19.23
C GLN A 426 36.38 -10.83 -18.27
N HIS A 427 35.52 -10.12 -17.51
CA HIS A 427 34.66 -10.75 -16.51
C HIS A 427 33.27 -11.15 -17.02
N TYR A 428 32.80 -10.55 -18.12
CA TYR A 428 31.44 -10.78 -18.63
C TYR A 428 31.36 -11.08 -20.14
N ASN A 429 32.49 -11.06 -20.87
CA ASN A 429 32.54 -11.19 -22.33
C ASN A 429 31.67 -10.14 -23.06
N ILE A 430 31.66 -8.91 -22.54
CA ILE A 430 30.85 -7.79 -23.07
C ILE A 430 31.77 -6.74 -23.70
N LYS A 431 31.54 -6.45 -24.99
CA LYS A 431 32.16 -5.34 -25.69
C LYS A 431 31.25 -4.10 -25.64
N ILE A 432 31.69 -3.07 -24.91
CA ILE A 432 31.04 -1.74 -24.87
C ILE A 432 31.15 -1.08 -26.25
N LYS A 433 30.06 -0.52 -26.76
CA LYS A 433 30.01 0.17 -28.06
C LYS A 433 30.35 1.65 -27.91
N ASN A 434 29.70 2.37 -27.00
CA ASN A 434 29.91 3.81 -26.85
C ASN A 434 31.02 4.09 -25.82
N ILE A 435 32.26 4.21 -26.30
CA ILE A 435 33.45 4.46 -25.47
C ILE A 435 33.59 5.91 -24.96
N SER A 436 32.55 6.74 -25.14
CA SER A 436 32.47 8.14 -24.72
C SER A 436 31.17 8.47 -23.94
N GLN A 437 30.41 7.46 -23.54
CA GLN A 437 29.24 7.65 -22.65
C GLN A 437 29.68 8.03 -21.23
N PRO A 438 28.87 8.78 -20.47
CA PRO A 438 29.14 9.08 -19.05
C PRO A 438 29.06 7.82 -18.19
N LEU A 439 29.49 7.89 -16.92
CA LEU A 439 29.31 6.82 -15.94
C LEU A 439 28.17 7.14 -14.94
N LEU A 440 27.35 6.15 -14.60
CA LEU A 440 26.37 6.28 -13.52
C LEU A 440 27.02 5.91 -12.18
N LYS A 441 26.88 6.77 -11.17
CA LYS A 441 27.45 6.58 -9.83
C LYS A 441 26.37 6.06 -8.87
N SER A 442 26.67 4.96 -8.16
CA SER A 442 25.77 4.30 -7.21
C SER A 442 26.46 4.04 -5.87
N ARG A 443 25.86 4.44 -4.76
CA ARG A 443 26.42 4.27 -3.41
C ARG A 443 25.84 3.01 -2.76
N VAL A 444 26.63 1.93 -2.75
CA VAL A 444 26.24 0.64 -2.18
C VAL A 444 26.74 0.51 -0.74
N LYS A 445 25.91 0.01 0.18
CA LYS A 445 26.37 -0.30 1.55
C LYS A 445 27.35 -1.48 1.52
N GLY A 446 28.48 -1.36 2.22
CA GLY A 446 29.45 -2.45 2.34
C GLY A 446 28.87 -3.70 3.02
N ASN A 447 29.47 -4.86 2.76
CA ASN A 447 29.00 -6.16 3.28
C ASN A 447 29.14 -6.35 4.80
N ILE A 448 29.85 -5.45 5.50
CA ILE A 448 30.10 -5.51 6.94
C ILE A 448 29.35 -4.36 7.63
N LYS A 449 28.73 -4.63 8.79
CA LYS A 449 28.05 -3.58 9.58
C LYS A 449 29.08 -2.51 9.99
N GLY A 450 28.79 -1.25 9.64
CA GLY A 450 29.64 -0.10 10.00
C GLY A 450 30.64 0.37 8.93
N THR A 451 30.81 -0.35 7.81
CA THR A 451 31.69 0.12 6.73
C THR A 451 31.08 1.31 5.98
N GLN A 452 31.95 2.21 5.49
CA GLN A 452 31.58 3.30 4.56
C GLN A 452 30.87 2.76 3.31
N MET A 453 30.07 3.61 2.66
CA MET A 453 29.38 3.26 1.42
C MET A 453 30.39 3.17 0.27
N THR A 454 30.49 2.01 -0.37
CA THR A 454 31.32 1.81 -1.55
C THR A 454 30.66 2.41 -2.78
N LEU A 455 31.34 3.33 -3.46
CA LEU A 455 30.91 3.85 -4.75
C LEU A 455 31.09 2.76 -5.83
N VAL A 456 30.08 2.60 -6.67
CA VAL A 456 30.08 1.67 -7.82
C VAL A 456 29.75 2.48 -9.06
N ASN A 457 30.65 2.46 -10.03
CA ASN A 457 30.48 3.10 -11.34
C ASN A 457 29.91 2.09 -12.34
N LEU A 458 28.89 2.51 -13.09
CA LEU A 458 28.12 1.65 -14.00
C LEU A 458 28.01 2.28 -15.39
N ILE A 459 27.95 1.43 -16.42
CA ILE A 459 27.91 1.83 -17.83
C ILE A 459 26.44 2.01 -18.27
N PRO A 460 25.98 3.18 -18.73
CA PRO A 460 24.60 3.41 -19.21
C PRO A 460 24.09 2.39 -20.22
N GLU A 461 24.93 1.97 -21.17
CA GLU A 461 24.66 0.97 -22.21
C GLU A 461 24.37 -0.43 -21.63
N LEU A 462 24.86 -0.72 -20.43
CA LEU A 462 24.66 -2.00 -19.73
C LEU A 462 23.62 -1.92 -18.61
N CYS A 463 23.05 -0.73 -18.38
CA CYS A 463 22.04 -0.45 -17.37
C CYS A 463 20.67 -0.31 -18.02
N TYR A 464 19.74 -1.18 -17.66
CA TYR A 464 18.35 -1.10 -18.09
C TYR A 464 17.54 -0.32 -17.07
N THR A 465 16.66 0.57 -17.53
CA THR A 465 15.76 1.29 -16.64
C THR A 465 14.71 0.35 -16.03
N SER A 466 14.33 0.57 -14.77
CA SER A 466 13.35 -0.29 -14.10
C SER A 466 12.14 0.49 -13.57
N GLY A 467 11.00 -0.22 -13.46
CA GLY A 467 9.71 0.39 -13.19
C GLY A 467 9.03 0.95 -14.45
N LEU A 468 7.72 1.16 -14.35
CA LEU A 468 6.93 1.82 -15.40
C LEU A 468 7.07 3.34 -15.24
N THR A 469 7.31 4.06 -16.33
CA THR A 469 7.21 5.52 -16.37
C THR A 469 5.74 5.95 -16.23
N GLU A 470 5.50 7.20 -15.85
CA GLU A 470 4.11 7.71 -15.80
C GLU A 470 3.47 7.80 -17.19
N THR A 471 4.27 7.96 -18.25
CA THR A 471 3.80 7.85 -19.65
C THR A 471 3.30 6.44 -19.97
N ILE A 472 4.02 5.39 -19.57
CA ILE A 472 3.60 4.00 -19.75
C ILE A 472 2.38 3.65 -18.87
N ARG A 473 2.30 4.18 -17.63
CA ARG A 473 1.10 4.01 -16.77
C ARG A 473 -0.13 4.71 -17.34
N ALA A 474 0.05 5.83 -18.03
CA ALA A 474 -1.04 6.56 -18.69
C ALA A 474 -1.55 5.87 -19.97
N ASP A 475 -0.72 5.07 -20.64
CA ASP A 475 -1.16 4.30 -21.80
C ASP A 475 -2.01 3.09 -21.39
N MET A 476 -3.29 3.16 -21.75
CA MET A 476 -4.26 2.09 -21.55
C MET A 476 -3.98 0.84 -22.40
N ARG A 477 -3.15 0.91 -23.45
CA ARG A 477 -2.74 -0.27 -24.24
C ARG A 477 -1.67 -1.04 -23.50
N ALA A 478 -0.54 -0.40 -23.18
CA ALA A 478 0.53 -0.99 -22.37
C ALA A 478 -0.02 -1.62 -21.07
N MET A 479 -0.81 -0.86 -20.31
CA MET A 479 -1.41 -1.35 -19.07
C MET A 479 -2.43 -2.48 -19.26
N LYS A 480 -3.04 -2.65 -20.45
CA LYS A 480 -3.90 -3.79 -20.77
C LYS A 480 -3.08 -5.03 -21.16
N GLU A 481 -1.97 -4.87 -21.87
CA GLU A 481 -1.08 -5.97 -22.24
C GLU A 481 -0.35 -6.53 -21.01
N ILE A 482 0.29 -5.67 -20.22
CA ILE A 482 0.86 -6.02 -18.92
C ILE A 482 -0.19 -6.72 -18.03
N ALA A 483 -1.43 -6.22 -18.00
CA ALA A 483 -2.50 -6.83 -17.22
C ALA A 483 -2.92 -8.23 -17.71
N GLN A 484 -2.83 -8.53 -19.01
CA GLN A 484 -3.14 -9.88 -19.52
C GLN A 484 -2.08 -10.89 -19.06
N THR A 485 -0.80 -10.53 -19.12
CA THR A 485 0.29 -11.40 -18.65
C THR A 485 0.32 -11.54 -17.12
N THR A 486 0.09 -10.46 -16.38
CA THR A 486 0.31 -10.44 -14.91
C THR A 486 -0.91 -10.85 -14.06
N ARG A 487 -2.15 -10.78 -14.59
CA ARG A 487 -3.37 -11.15 -13.84
C ARG A 487 -3.69 -12.64 -13.93
N ILE A 488 -2.76 -13.47 -13.44
CA ILE A 488 -2.92 -14.94 -13.38
C ILE A 488 -4.28 -15.31 -12.74
N PRO A 489 -5.17 -16.06 -13.42
CA PRO A 489 -6.36 -16.67 -12.82
C PRO A 489 -6.00 -17.71 -11.73
N PRO A 490 -6.95 -18.06 -10.83
CA PRO A 490 -6.76 -19.08 -9.80
C PRO A 490 -6.19 -20.41 -10.31
N SER A 491 -6.78 -20.99 -11.36
CA SER A 491 -6.36 -22.25 -11.97
C SER A 491 -4.93 -22.23 -12.51
N GLN A 492 -4.55 -21.21 -13.27
CA GLN A 492 -3.17 -21.01 -13.74
C GLN A 492 -2.18 -20.76 -12.59
N ARG A 493 -2.61 -20.11 -11.50
CA ARG A 493 -1.77 -19.89 -10.32
C ARG A 493 -1.53 -21.18 -9.55
N GLN A 494 -2.55 -22.04 -9.43
CA GLN A 494 -2.41 -23.39 -8.88
C GLN A 494 -1.52 -24.28 -9.75
N PHE A 495 -1.65 -24.19 -11.09
CA PHE A 495 -0.74 -24.89 -12.01
C PHE A 495 0.72 -24.48 -11.80
N ALA A 496 1.01 -23.17 -11.72
CA ALA A 496 2.36 -22.67 -11.45
C ALA A 496 2.90 -23.11 -10.08
N LEU A 497 2.03 -23.22 -9.07
CA LEU A 497 2.40 -23.75 -7.74
C LEU A 497 2.75 -25.25 -7.79
N ASN A 498 1.94 -26.05 -8.48
CA ASN A 498 2.21 -27.48 -8.68
C ASN A 498 3.50 -27.70 -9.49
N GLU A 499 3.71 -26.90 -10.53
CA GLU A 499 4.92 -26.96 -11.37
C GLU A 499 6.18 -26.58 -10.58
N PHE A 500 6.10 -25.61 -9.66
CA PHE A 500 7.17 -25.30 -8.72
C PHE A 500 7.50 -26.49 -7.79
N ILE A 501 6.47 -27.11 -7.16
CA ILE A 501 6.65 -28.29 -6.28
C ILE A 501 7.30 -29.44 -7.08
N ARG A 502 6.77 -29.73 -8.27
CA ARG A 502 7.30 -30.75 -9.18
C ARG A 502 8.77 -30.50 -9.49
N THR A 503 9.10 -29.26 -9.89
CA THR A 503 10.47 -28.88 -10.26
C THR A 503 11.44 -29.11 -9.09
N VAL A 504 11.14 -28.60 -7.89
CA VAL A 504 11.98 -28.79 -6.69
C VAL A 504 12.17 -30.27 -6.35
N ASN A 505 11.12 -31.08 -6.48
CA ASN A 505 11.18 -32.52 -6.18
C ASN A 505 11.86 -33.35 -7.28
N THR A 506 11.97 -32.84 -8.52
CA THR A 506 12.67 -33.51 -9.65
C THR A 506 14.14 -33.11 -9.81
N THR A 507 14.54 -31.89 -9.44
CA THR A 507 15.94 -31.45 -9.54
C THR A 507 16.77 -32.08 -8.41
N SER A 508 17.71 -32.96 -8.77
CA SER A 508 18.51 -33.76 -7.84
C SER A 508 19.20 -32.92 -6.75
N GLU A 509 19.81 -31.80 -7.17
CA GLU A 509 20.56 -30.89 -6.31
C GLU A 509 19.63 -30.15 -5.34
N ALA A 510 18.45 -29.72 -5.80
CA ALA A 510 17.44 -29.07 -4.98
C ALA A 510 16.86 -30.05 -3.94
N LYS A 511 16.58 -31.28 -4.36
CA LYS A 511 16.13 -32.36 -3.48
C LYS A 511 17.20 -32.72 -2.44
N LYS A 512 18.47 -32.84 -2.84
CA LYS A 512 19.60 -33.08 -1.90
C LYS A 512 19.70 -31.95 -0.86
N ILE A 513 19.46 -30.68 -1.22
CA ILE A 513 19.47 -29.57 -0.24
C ILE A 513 18.40 -29.74 0.85
N LEU A 514 17.24 -30.32 0.54
CA LEU A 514 16.19 -30.57 1.54
C LEU A 514 16.42 -31.86 2.32
N SER A 515 16.63 -32.98 1.65
CA SER A 515 16.78 -34.30 2.31
C SER A 515 18.05 -34.39 3.14
N SER A 516 19.11 -33.64 2.79
CA SER A 516 20.31 -33.55 3.63
C SER A 516 20.07 -32.91 5.01
N TRP A 517 18.96 -32.18 5.18
CA TRP A 517 18.47 -31.67 6.46
C TRP A 517 17.33 -32.50 7.06
N GLY A 518 17.00 -33.65 6.48
CA GLY A 518 15.86 -34.47 6.86
C GLY A 518 14.51 -33.82 6.56
N ILE A 519 14.43 -32.99 5.51
CA ILE A 519 13.22 -32.21 5.17
C ILE A 519 12.70 -32.64 3.79
N SER A 520 11.37 -32.68 3.62
CA SER A 520 10.73 -32.80 2.31
C SER A 520 9.53 -31.85 2.17
N LEU A 521 9.21 -31.46 0.93
CA LEU A 521 7.98 -30.75 0.61
C LEU A 521 6.82 -31.74 0.41
N ALA A 522 5.64 -31.39 0.92
CA ALA A 522 4.41 -32.04 0.52
C ALA A 522 4.17 -31.87 -1.00
N ASN A 523 3.70 -32.94 -1.66
CA ASN A 523 3.50 -32.95 -3.12
C ASN A 523 2.35 -32.04 -3.61
N ASN A 524 1.50 -31.58 -2.70
CA ASN A 524 0.37 -30.69 -2.97
C ASN A 524 0.36 -29.55 -1.94
N ASN A 525 -0.34 -28.47 -2.26
CA ASN A 525 -0.67 -27.43 -1.29
C ASN A 525 -1.80 -27.85 -0.34
N ILE A 526 -1.96 -27.11 0.77
CA ILE A 526 -2.95 -27.40 1.80
C ILE A 526 -4.38 -27.18 1.28
N LYS A 527 -5.24 -28.19 1.46
CA LYS A 527 -6.71 -28.07 1.44
C LYS A 527 -7.21 -28.02 2.89
N LEU A 528 -8.16 -27.13 3.18
CA LEU A 528 -8.73 -26.90 4.51
C LEU A 528 -10.20 -26.43 4.41
N THR A 529 -10.93 -26.44 5.52
CA THR A 529 -12.33 -25.98 5.57
C THR A 529 -12.40 -24.47 5.85
N GLY A 530 -12.80 -23.68 4.86
CA GLY A 530 -13.21 -22.29 5.05
C GLY A 530 -14.71 -22.18 5.36
N ARG A 531 -15.18 -20.97 5.65
CA ARG A 531 -16.61 -20.65 5.83
C ARG A 531 -17.01 -19.43 5.02
N VAL A 532 -18.17 -19.44 4.37
CA VAL A 532 -18.72 -18.29 3.66
C VAL A 532 -19.80 -17.61 4.50
N ILE A 533 -19.54 -16.37 4.91
CA ILE A 533 -20.54 -15.50 5.55
C ILE A 533 -21.61 -15.11 4.49
N PRO A 534 -22.91 -15.31 4.76
CA PRO A 534 -23.98 -14.91 3.84
C PRO A 534 -23.92 -13.42 3.47
N PRO A 535 -24.33 -13.04 2.24
CA PRO A 535 -24.31 -11.64 1.79
C PRO A 535 -25.20 -10.73 2.65
N GLU A 536 -24.71 -9.54 2.97
CA GLU A 536 -25.45 -8.55 3.78
C GLU A 536 -26.51 -7.82 2.94
N ASN A 537 -27.64 -7.50 3.56
CA ASN A 537 -28.68 -6.67 2.93
C ASN A 537 -28.29 -5.18 3.01
N ILE A 538 -28.55 -4.44 1.94
CA ILE A 538 -28.22 -3.02 1.80
C ILE A 538 -29.49 -2.18 1.96
N TYR A 539 -29.49 -1.25 2.90
CA TYR A 539 -30.63 -0.38 3.20
C TYR A 539 -30.40 1.03 2.67
N PHE A 540 -31.36 1.52 1.89
CA PHE A 540 -31.39 2.85 1.26
C PHE A 540 -32.42 3.77 1.94
N GLY A 541 -32.65 4.96 1.39
CA GLY A 541 -33.72 5.85 1.86
C GLY A 541 -35.11 5.27 1.60
N ASN A 542 -36.11 5.77 2.35
CA ASN A 542 -37.51 5.30 2.31
C ASN A 542 -37.65 3.80 2.56
N ASP A 543 -36.85 3.26 3.48
CA ASP A 543 -36.80 1.85 3.91
C ASP A 543 -36.60 0.81 2.78
N VAL A 544 -36.07 1.25 1.62
CA VAL A 544 -35.81 0.38 0.47
C VAL A 544 -34.63 -0.55 0.77
N MET A 545 -34.92 -1.84 0.96
CA MET A 545 -33.93 -2.89 1.14
C MET A 545 -33.58 -3.58 -0.19
N HIS A 546 -32.30 -3.60 -0.54
CA HIS A 546 -31.74 -4.46 -1.58
C HIS A 546 -31.16 -5.72 -0.95
N ARG A 547 -31.58 -6.90 -1.43
CA ARG A 547 -31.05 -8.19 -0.96
C ARG A 547 -29.60 -8.37 -1.40
N GLY A 548 -28.74 -8.84 -0.49
CA GLY A 548 -27.34 -9.13 -0.80
C GLY A 548 -27.17 -10.27 -1.82
N SER A 549 -26.00 -10.33 -2.48
CA SER A 549 -25.61 -11.45 -3.35
C SER A 549 -24.10 -11.68 -3.29
N PHE A 550 -23.64 -12.88 -3.65
CA PHE A 550 -22.21 -13.22 -3.72
C PHE A 550 -21.45 -12.49 -4.85
N ASN A 551 -22.13 -11.74 -5.73
CA ASN A 551 -21.45 -10.79 -6.61
C ASN A 551 -20.96 -9.53 -5.86
N ALA A 552 -21.54 -9.25 -4.70
CA ALA A 552 -21.19 -8.17 -3.78
C ALA A 552 -21.13 -6.76 -4.44
N GLU A 553 -21.99 -6.53 -5.43
CA GLU A 553 -22.16 -5.26 -6.14
C GLU A 553 -23.65 -4.89 -6.22
N TRP A 554 -23.98 -3.64 -5.90
CA TRP A 554 -25.34 -3.07 -5.89
C TRP A 554 -25.44 -1.77 -6.71
N SER A 555 -24.56 -1.59 -7.70
CA SER A 555 -24.50 -0.43 -8.61
C SER A 555 -25.85 0.02 -9.20
N ARG A 556 -26.76 -0.93 -9.51
CA ARG A 556 -28.11 -0.60 -10.00
C ARG A 556 -28.97 0.04 -8.90
N ALA A 557 -29.11 -0.62 -7.75
CA ALA A 557 -29.89 -0.10 -6.62
C ALA A 557 -29.39 1.29 -6.16
N ALA A 558 -28.08 1.45 -5.97
CA ALA A 558 -27.48 2.73 -5.58
C ALA A 558 -27.66 3.87 -6.60
N THR A 559 -28.14 3.60 -7.82
CA THR A 559 -28.42 4.63 -8.84
C THR A 559 -29.89 4.72 -9.25
N THR A 560 -30.77 3.92 -8.65
CA THR A 560 -32.23 3.92 -8.87
C THR A 560 -33.05 4.11 -7.59
N SER A 561 -32.44 4.07 -6.40
CA SER A 561 -33.09 4.23 -5.10
C SER A 561 -32.70 5.58 -4.46
N SER A 562 -33.58 6.11 -3.61
CA SER A 562 -33.27 7.29 -2.79
C SER A 562 -32.08 7.01 -1.88
N VAL A 563 -31.16 7.97 -1.71
CA VAL A 563 -30.07 7.82 -0.75
C VAL A 563 -30.60 7.87 0.68
N LEU A 564 -29.90 7.20 1.61
CA LEU A 564 -30.30 7.07 3.02
C LEU A 564 -30.40 8.42 3.75
N SER A 565 -29.56 9.39 3.39
CA SER A 565 -29.64 10.77 3.87
C SER A 565 -29.25 11.71 2.72
N PRO A 566 -30.23 12.28 1.99
CA PRO A 566 -30.00 13.24 0.93
C PRO A 566 -29.68 14.63 1.49
N ILE A 567 -28.81 15.37 0.81
CA ILE A 567 -28.54 16.79 1.08
C ILE A 567 -28.88 17.60 -0.16
N ASP A 568 -29.90 18.46 -0.07
CA ASP A 568 -30.37 19.30 -1.18
C ASP A 568 -29.29 20.31 -1.64
N LEU A 569 -29.05 20.38 -2.95
CA LEU A 569 -28.10 21.29 -3.60
C LEU A 569 -28.76 22.65 -3.86
N THR A 570 -28.70 23.54 -2.87
CA THR A 570 -29.36 24.86 -2.88
C THR A 570 -28.44 26.01 -3.30
N GLN A 571 -27.14 25.95 -2.99
CA GLN A 571 -26.13 26.98 -3.27
C GLN A 571 -24.79 26.34 -3.65
N TRP A 572 -24.48 26.31 -4.95
CA TRP A 572 -23.27 25.68 -5.49
C TRP A 572 -22.82 26.33 -6.80
N ALA A 573 -21.56 26.14 -7.16
CA ALA A 573 -20.95 26.73 -8.35
C ALA A 573 -20.19 25.69 -9.20
N VAL A 574 -20.07 25.96 -10.50
CA VAL A 574 -19.26 25.16 -11.44
C VAL A 574 -18.26 26.06 -12.16
N ILE A 575 -16.97 25.83 -11.94
CA ILE A 575 -15.87 26.52 -12.62
C ILE A 575 -15.40 25.65 -13.80
N CYS A 576 -15.42 26.18 -15.02
CA CYS A 576 -15.02 25.47 -16.24
C CYS A 576 -14.39 26.42 -17.26
N THR A 577 -13.67 25.90 -18.26
CA THR A 577 -13.20 26.76 -19.36
C THR A 577 -14.36 27.12 -20.29
N ILE A 578 -14.31 28.29 -20.95
CA ILE A 578 -15.31 28.71 -21.97
C ILE A 578 -15.49 27.63 -23.06
N ARG A 579 -14.43 26.88 -23.39
CA ARG A 579 -14.46 25.79 -24.39
C ARG A 579 -15.29 24.58 -23.94
N ASP A 580 -15.41 24.37 -22.63
CA ASP A 580 -16.10 23.23 -22.03
C ASP A 580 -17.53 23.56 -21.59
N GLU A 581 -17.94 24.82 -21.61
CA GLU A 581 -19.21 25.34 -21.10
C GLU A 581 -20.42 24.52 -21.59
N LYS A 582 -20.54 24.28 -22.91
CA LYS A 582 -21.60 23.42 -23.50
C LYS A 582 -21.58 21.96 -23.02
N THR A 583 -20.40 21.45 -22.64
CA THR A 583 -20.29 20.10 -22.04
C THR A 583 -20.72 20.12 -20.57
N VAL A 584 -20.51 21.24 -19.87
CA VAL A 584 -20.97 21.46 -18.50
C VAL A 584 -22.48 21.68 -18.44
N GLU A 585 -23.08 22.44 -19.35
CA GLU A 585 -24.53 22.58 -19.49
C GLU A 585 -25.21 21.20 -19.64
N ALA A 586 -24.75 20.38 -20.59
CA ALA A 586 -25.26 19.02 -20.79
C ALA A 586 -25.10 18.11 -19.55
N PHE A 587 -24.03 18.30 -18.77
CA PHE A 587 -23.82 17.62 -17.50
C PHE A 587 -24.76 18.12 -16.40
N VAL A 588 -24.98 19.43 -16.27
CA VAL A 588 -25.93 20.06 -15.33
C VAL A 588 -27.37 19.63 -15.65
N ASP A 589 -27.73 19.51 -16.93
CA ASP A 589 -29.02 18.99 -17.39
C ASP A 589 -29.17 17.49 -17.13
N MET A 590 -28.09 16.70 -17.17
CA MET A 590 -28.12 15.31 -16.70
C MET A 590 -28.25 15.24 -15.18
N TYR A 591 -27.59 16.13 -14.45
CA TYR A 591 -27.68 16.29 -12.99
C TYR A 591 -29.14 16.50 -12.57
N ARG A 592 -29.81 17.50 -13.14
CA ARG A 592 -31.23 17.86 -12.89
C ARG A 592 -32.19 16.68 -13.10
N ARG A 593 -31.89 15.79 -14.05
CA ARG A 593 -32.68 14.57 -14.34
C ARG A 593 -32.38 13.37 -13.43
N CYS A 594 -31.20 13.32 -12.81
CA CYS A 594 -30.77 12.17 -12.00
C CYS A 594 -31.03 12.36 -10.50
N LEU A 595 -30.83 13.57 -9.96
CA LEU A 595 -30.92 13.84 -8.52
C LEU A 595 -32.29 13.52 -7.87
N PRO A 596 -33.45 13.77 -8.54
CA PRO A 596 -34.75 13.38 -7.98
C PRO A 596 -34.90 11.87 -7.76
N GLN A 597 -34.24 11.04 -8.58
CA GLN A 597 -34.25 9.57 -8.40
C GLN A 597 -33.44 9.13 -7.17
N LEU A 598 -32.51 9.98 -6.72
CA LEU A 598 -31.73 9.81 -5.49
C LEU A 598 -32.38 10.49 -4.28
N GLY A 599 -33.54 11.14 -4.43
CA GLY A 599 -34.20 11.90 -3.35
C GLY A 599 -33.57 13.26 -3.06
N ILE A 600 -32.71 13.78 -3.94
CA ILE A 600 -31.98 15.05 -3.77
C ILE A 600 -32.61 16.13 -4.65
N LYS A 601 -32.94 17.30 -4.09
CA LYS A 601 -33.37 18.49 -4.85
C LYS A 601 -32.16 19.29 -5.31
N MET A 602 -32.32 20.02 -6.42
CA MET A 602 -31.26 20.81 -7.05
C MET A 602 -31.79 22.17 -7.52
N HIS A 603 -31.21 23.24 -6.97
CA HIS A 603 -31.27 24.56 -7.57
C HIS A 603 -30.20 24.69 -8.68
N PRO A 604 -30.40 25.57 -9.68
CA PRO A 604 -29.40 25.81 -10.71
C PRO A 604 -28.04 26.26 -10.13
N PRO A 605 -26.91 25.74 -10.62
CA PRO A 605 -25.59 26.20 -10.21
C PRO A 605 -25.28 27.58 -10.78
N LYS A 606 -24.40 28.33 -10.11
CA LYS A 606 -23.68 29.44 -10.75
C LYS A 606 -22.54 28.87 -11.60
N ILE A 607 -22.68 28.89 -12.93
CA ILE A 607 -21.57 28.58 -13.84
C ILE A 607 -20.61 29.78 -13.87
N LEU A 608 -19.31 29.50 -13.84
CA LEU A 608 -18.22 30.48 -13.75
C LEU A 608 -17.17 30.15 -14.84
N PRO A 609 -17.35 30.68 -16.07
CA PRO A 609 -16.49 30.35 -17.20
C PRO A 609 -15.15 31.12 -17.15
N ILE A 610 -14.04 30.39 -17.27
CA ILE A 610 -12.67 30.95 -17.28
C ILE A 610 -12.04 30.90 -18.68
N GLN A 611 -11.17 31.87 -18.97
CA GLN A 611 -10.55 32.06 -20.29
C GLN A 611 -9.61 30.92 -20.72
N ASN A 612 -8.89 30.29 -19.78
CA ASN A 612 -7.89 29.26 -20.07
C ASN A 612 -7.68 28.28 -18.90
N ASP A 613 -6.99 27.15 -19.18
CA ASP A 613 -6.70 26.05 -18.25
C ASP A 613 -5.44 26.30 -17.37
N SER A 614 -5.12 27.56 -17.05
CA SER A 614 -3.99 27.91 -16.18
C SER A 614 -4.33 27.80 -14.69
N ILE A 615 -3.33 27.57 -13.84
CA ILE A 615 -3.56 27.53 -12.38
C ILE A 615 -4.03 28.90 -11.88
N GLN A 616 -3.46 29.99 -12.41
CA GLN A 616 -3.79 31.36 -12.03
C GLN A 616 -5.27 31.71 -12.29
N THR A 617 -5.87 31.24 -13.39
CA THR A 617 -7.29 31.50 -13.68
C THR A 617 -8.23 30.73 -12.76
N TYR A 618 -7.95 29.45 -12.46
CA TYR A 618 -8.73 28.70 -11.46
C TYR A 618 -8.59 29.31 -10.06
N MET A 619 -7.38 29.72 -9.64
CA MET A 619 -7.18 30.34 -8.32
C MET A 619 -7.93 31.68 -8.20
N ARG A 620 -7.87 32.53 -9.23
CA ARG A 620 -8.59 33.82 -9.26
C ARG A 620 -10.10 33.63 -9.17
N GLU A 621 -10.66 32.65 -9.88
CA GLU A 621 -12.10 32.42 -9.81
C GLU A 621 -12.53 31.77 -8.48
N LEU A 622 -11.71 30.89 -7.90
CA LEU A 622 -11.93 30.38 -6.55
C LEU A 622 -11.85 31.49 -5.49
N GLN A 623 -10.98 32.49 -5.66
CA GLN A 623 -10.94 33.70 -4.83
C GLN A 623 -12.21 34.55 -5.01
N SER A 624 -12.75 34.67 -6.24
CA SER A 624 -14.07 35.27 -6.50
C SER A 624 -15.20 34.61 -5.69
N THR A 625 -15.09 33.31 -5.36
CA THR A 625 -16.09 32.60 -4.53
C THR A 625 -15.95 32.81 -3.02
N GLN A 626 -14.88 33.44 -2.53
CA GLN A 626 -14.68 33.67 -1.10
C GLN A 626 -15.82 34.54 -0.52
N GLY A 627 -16.26 34.22 0.70
CA GLY A 627 -17.39 34.90 1.36
C GLY A 627 -18.78 34.53 0.81
N ARG A 628 -18.89 33.78 -0.31
CA ARG A 628 -20.17 33.20 -0.77
C ARG A 628 -20.46 31.95 0.06
N ASN A 629 -21.69 31.82 0.57
CA ASN A 629 -22.13 30.66 1.34
C ASN A 629 -22.43 29.44 0.43
N LEU A 630 -21.39 28.90 -0.21
CA LEU A 630 -21.48 27.75 -1.12
C LEU A 630 -21.34 26.44 -0.36
N GLN A 631 -22.24 25.49 -0.63
CA GLN A 631 -22.18 24.13 -0.09
C GLN A 631 -21.05 23.30 -0.72
N ILE A 632 -20.81 23.48 -2.03
CA ILE A 632 -19.80 22.77 -2.82
C ILE A 632 -19.38 23.59 -4.04
N ILE A 633 -18.12 23.43 -4.46
CA ILE A 633 -17.61 23.92 -5.74
C ILE A 633 -17.27 22.73 -6.64
N VAL A 634 -17.79 22.72 -7.86
CA VAL A 634 -17.40 21.78 -8.92
C VAL A 634 -16.38 22.46 -9.83
N ILE A 635 -15.29 21.77 -10.18
CA ILE A 635 -14.22 22.29 -11.02
C ILE A 635 -13.99 21.32 -12.18
N VAL A 636 -14.11 21.81 -13.41
CA VAL A 636 -13.98 21.03 -14.64
C VAL A 636 -12.64 21.34 -15.30
N PHE A 637 -11.82 20.31 -15.48
CA PHE A 637 -10.48 20.37 -16.05
C PHE A 637 -10.42 19.70 -17.44
N PRO A 638 -10.01 20.41 -18.49
CA PRO A 638 -9.64 19.81 -19.77
C PRO A 638 -8.52 18.76 -19.61
N THR A 639 -7.47 19.11 -18.86
CA THR A 639 -6.25 18.29 -18.68
C THR A 639 -6.11 17.75 -17.26
N CYS A 640 -5.60 16.51 -17.14
CA CYS A 640 -5.30 15.87 -15.87
C CYS A 640 -3.90 16.31 -15.38
N ARG A 641 -3.85 17.29 -14.47
CA ARG A 641 -2.62 17.88 -13.94
C ARG A 641 -2.63 17.86 -12.42
N VAL A 642 -1.61 17.25 -11.82
CA VAL A 642 -1.51 17.04 -10.36
C VAL A 642 -1.30 18.37 -9.64
N ASP A 643 -0.39 19.22 -10.11
CA ASP A 643 -0.14 20.55 -9.56
C ASP A 643 -1.40 21.44 -9.51
N LYS A 644 -2.18 21.44 -10.58
CA LYS A 644 -3.47 22.14 -10.69
C LYS A 644 -4.53 21.56 -9.74
N TYR A 645 -4.57 20.23 -9.56
CA TYR A 645 -5.44 19.56 -8.58
C TYR A 645 -5.05 19.93 -7.15
N SER A 646 -3.76 19.86 -6.81
CA SER A 646 -3.22 20.21 -5.49
C SER A 646 -3.50 21.66 -5.12
N ALA A 647 -3.32 22.61 -6.05
CA ALA A 647 -3.66 24.01 -5.83
C ALA A 647 -5.15 24.21 -5.47
N VAL A 648 -6.06 23.60 -6.24
CA VAL A 648 -7.51 23.66 -5.97
C VAL A 648 -7.85 22.99 -4.63
N LYS A 649 -7.28 21.83 -4.31
CA LYS A 649 -7.53 21.12 -3.05
C LYS A 649 -6.98 21.86 -1.84
N LYS A 650 -5.79 22.45 -1.93
CA LYS A 650 -5.21 23.28 -0.87
C LYS A 650 -6.11 24.47 -0.54
N TRP A 651 -6.53 25.24 -1.56
CA TRP A 651 -7.45 26.37 -1.36
C TRP A 651 -8.77 25.94 -0.72
N CYS A 652 -9.42 24.90 -1.27
CA CYS A 652 -10.74 24.45 -0.82
C CYS A 652 -10.73 23.74 0.55
N CYS A 653 -9.57 23.29 1.04
CA CYS A 653 -9.46 22.56 2.32
C CYS A 653 -8.77 23.36 3.44
N ILE A 654 -8.04 24.43 3.12
CA ILE A 654 -7.35 25.30 4.10
C ILE A 654 -7.90 26.73 4.01
N ASP A 655 -7.71 27.38 2.88
CA ASP A 655 -7.76 28.85 2.76
C ASP A 655 -9.21 29.37 2.64
N ASN A 656 -10.08 28.63 1.95
CA ASN A 656 -11.53 28.83 1.91
C ASN A 656 -12.24 27.47 2.06
N PRO A 657 -12.53 27.00 3.29
CA PRO A 657 -13.02 25.64 3.57
C PRO A 657 -14.40 25.30 2.97
N VAL A 658 -14.41 24.79 1.75
CA VAL A 658 -15.62 24.39 1.01
C VAL A 658 -15.35 23.04 0.32
N PRO A 659 -16.24 22.03 0.47
CA PRO A 659 -16.12 20.77 -0.28
C PRO A 659 -15.94 20.99 -1.79
N SER A 660 -15.12 20.16 -2.43
CA SER A 660 -14.76 20.34 -3.84
C SER A 660 -14.82 19.05 -4.66
N GLN A 661 -15.44 19.15 -5.84
CA GLN A 661 -15.58 18.08 -6.82
C GLN A 661 -14.80 18.41 -8.08
N VAL A 662 -13.74 17.66 -8.38
CA VAL A 662 -13.00 17.80 -9.65
C VAL A 662 -13.57 16.80 -10.66
N ILE A 663 -13.72 17.24 -11.91
CA ILE A 663 -14.20 16.44 -13.05
C ILE A 663 -13.26 16.68 -14.23
N LEU A 664 -12.82 15.63 -14.92
CA LEU A 664 -12.12 15.80 -16.20
C LEU A 664 -13.12 15.90 -17.34
N THR A 665 -12.98 16.87 -18.26
CA THR A 665 -13.91 17.10 -19.38
C THR A 665 -14.14 15.82 -20.21
N ARG A 666 -13.08 15.04 -20.44
CA ARG A 666 -13.14 13.74 -21.15
C ARG A 666 -14.08 12.70 -20.52
N THR A 667 -14.44 12.86 -19.25
CA THR A 667 -15.32 11.94 -18.50
C THR A 667 -16.81 12.26 -18.73
N ILE A 668 -17.15 13.53 -18.93
CA ILE A 668 -18.53 14.00 -19.16
C ILE A 668 -18.84 14.29 -20.64
N ARG A 669 -17.83 14.49 -21.50
CA ARG A 669 -17.97 14.73 -22.96
C ARG A 669 -18.58 13.56 -23.76
N LYS A 670 -18.80 12.39 -23.14
CA LYS A 670 -19.27 11.16 -23.80
C LYS A 670 -20.76 10.90 -23.52
N PRO A 671 -21.69 11.18 -24.45
CA PRO A 671 -23.13 11.09 -24.19
C PRO A 671 -23.57 9.69 -23.74
N GLU A 672 -22.96 8.64 -24.28
CA GLU A 672 -23.28 7.24 -24.00
C GLU A 672 -22.90 6.79 -22.58
N LYS A 673 -22.08 7.59 -21.87
CA LYS A 673 -21.68 7.34 -20.47
C LYS A 673 -22.14 8.43 -19.51
N LEU A 674 -22.60 9.58 -20.01
CA LEU A 674 -22.89 10.77 -19.22
C LEU A 674 -23.85 10.50 -18.06
N ARG A 675 -24.93 9.71 -18.25
CA ARG A 675 -25.87 9.38 -17.16
C ARG A 675 -25.21 8.61 -16.02
N SER A 676 -24.49 7.53 -16.32
CA SER A 676 -23.86 6.68 -15.30
C SER A 676 -22.67 7.35 -14.60
N VAL A 677 -21.95 8.23 -15.32
CA VAL A 677 -20.95 9.14 -14.74
C VAL A 677 -21.61 10.14 -13.79
N THR A 678 -22.67 10.81 -14.25
CA THR A 678 -23.44 11.81 -13.48
C THR A 678 -23.97 11.23 -12.18
N GLN A 679 -24.63 10.07 -12.22
CA GLN A 679 -25.16 9.40 -11.02
C GLN A 679 -24.05 9.12 -10.00
N LYS A 680 -22.90 8.59 -10.44
CA LYS A 680 -21.76 8.32 -9.52
C LYS A 680 -21.15 9.59 -8.94
N ILE A 681 -21.08 10.69 -9.70
CA ILE A 681 -20.62 11.98 -9.17
C ILE A 681 -21.65 12.55 -8.19
N ALA A 682 -22.96 12.43 -8.43
CA ALA A 682 -24.01 12.86 -7.50
C ALA A 682 -23.94 12.13 -6.15
N LEU A 683 -23.71 10.81 -6.16
CA LEU A 683 -23.45 10.02 -4.95
C LEU A 683 -22.21 10.53 -4.18
N GLN A 684 -21.09 10.77 -4.89
CA GLN A 684 -19.88 11.33 -4.26
C GLN A 684 -20.12 12.75 -3.69
N VAL A 685 -20.89 13.60 -4.39
CA VAL A 685 -21.24 14.95 -3.93
C VAL A 685 -22.09 14.91 -2.66
N ASN A 686 -23.09 14.02 -2.57
CA ASN A 686 -23.89 13.86 -1.35
C ASN A 686 -23.01 13.52 -0.13
N CYS A 687 -22.04 12.62 -0.29
CA CYS A 687 -21.09 12.25 0.77
C CYS A 687 -20.20 13.43 1.20
N LYS A 688 -19.76 14.25 0.24
CA LYS A 688 -18.94 15.46 0.49
C LYS A 688 -19.68 16.55 1.24
N LEU A 689 -21.01 16.53 1.21
CA LEU A 689 -21.86 17.43 1.98
C LEU A 689 -22.20 16.91 3.39
N GLY A 690 -21.89 15.64 3.68
CA GLY A 690 -22.22 14.96 4.95
C GLY A 690 -23.42 14.02 4.87
N GLY A 691 -24.01 13.83 3.69
CA GLY A 691 -25.08 12.87 3.45
C GLY A 691 -24.58 11.42 3.38
N ALA A 692 -25.51 10.48 3.54
CA ALA A 692 -25.25 9.04 3.57
C ALA A 692 -25.97 8.34 2.41
N LEU A 693 -25.32 7.35 1.78
CA LEU A 693 -25.89 6.68 0.61
C LEU A 693 -26.74 5.47 0.99
N TRP A 694 -26.19 4.59 1.81
CA TRP A 694 -26.80 3.34 2.26
C TRP A 694 -26.21 2.91 3.62
N THR A 695 -26.75 1.86 4.22
CA THR A 695 -26.15 1.18 5.37
C THR A 695 -26.42 -0.33 5.31
N VAL A 696 -25.90 -1.08 6.29
CA VAL A 696 -26.20 -2.49 6.57
C VAL A 696 -26.72 -2.59 8.01
N ASP A 697 -27.35 -3.70 8.40
CA ASP A 697 -27.70 -3.89 9.82
C ASP A 697 -26.43 -3.96 10.69
N ILE A 698 -26.41 -3.19 11.78
CA ILE A 698 -25.30 -3.13 12.74
C ILE A 698 -25.88 -3.32 14.15
N PRO A 699 -25.76 -4.53 14.74
CA PRO A 699 -26.38 -4.85 16.02
C PRO A 699 -25.63 -4.31 17.26
N LEU A 700 -24.63 -3.45 17.08
CA LEU A 700 -23.92 -2.81 18.19
C LEU A 700 -24.71 -1.63 18.78
N LYS A 701 -24.51 -1.35 20.06
CA LYS A 701 -25.03 -0.19 20.78
C LYS A 701 -23.86 0.59 21.39
N CYS A 702 -23.97 1.93 21.43
CA CYS A 702 -22.98 2.85 22.00
C CYS A 702 -21.51 2.57 21.58
N ALA A 703 -21.30 2.18 20.32
CA ALA A 703 -19.99 1.83 19.78
C ALA A 703 -19.48 2.90 18.81
N MET A 704 -18.19 3.24 18.92
CA MET A 704 -17.46 4.08 17.98
C MET A 704 -16.43 3.21 17.23
N VAL A 705 -16.40 3.32 15.91
CA VAL A 705 -15.49 2.57 15.03
C VAL A 705 -14.47 3.51 14.43
N ILE A 706 -13.18 3.23 14.59
CA ILE A 706 -12.08 4.07 14.13
C ILE A 706 -11.27 3.35 13.05
N GLY A 707 -10.98 4.05 11.96
CA GLY A 707 -9.99 3.66 10.96
C GLY A 707 -8.71 4.45 11.13
N LEU A 708 -7.59 3.76 11.08
CA LEU A 708 -6.24 4.33 11.12
C LEU A 708 -5.46 3.86 9.88
N ASP A 709 -4.79 4.78 9.18
CA ASP A 709 -3.80 4.48 8.13
C ASP A 709 -2.71 5.56 8.09
N THR A 710 -1.56 5.21 7.52
CA THR A 710 -0.40 6.11 7.40
C THR A 710 0.10 6.23 5.97
N PHE A 711 0.34 7.46 5.52
CA PHE A 711 0.91 7.78 4.22
C PHE A 711 2.37 8.27 4.37
N HIS A 712 3.22 7.85 3.43
CA HIS A 712 4.64 8.20 3.37
C HIS A 712 5.01 8.56 1.92
N ASP A 713 5.58 9.75 1.69
CA ASP A 713 6.10 10.13 0.37
C ASP A 713 7.50 9.53 0.15
N SER A 714 7.51 8.30 -0.39
CA SER A 714 8.72 7.54 -0.73
C SER A 714 9.61 8.19 -1.80
N LEU A 715 9.13 9.22 -2.51
CA LEU A 715 9.83 9.84 -3.63
C LEU A 715 10.49 11.18 -3.25
N ARG A 716 9.87 11.96 -2.36
CA ARG A 716 10.33 13.31 -2.00
C ARG A 716 10.89 13.45 -0.59
N GLN A 717 11.00 12.35 0.17
CA GLN A 717 11.31 12.37 1.61
C GLN A 717 10.31 13.26 2.39
N GLY A 718 9.06 13.30 1.94
CA GLY A 718 8.01 14.14 2.52
C GLY A 718 7.61 13.68 3.92
N LYS A 719 7.00 14.59 4.68
CA LYS A 719 6.44 14.30 6.00
C LYS A 719 5.45 13.14 5.94
N SER A 720 5.50 12.26 6.94
CA SER A 720 4.50 11.20 7.09
C SER A 720 3.18 11.79 7.57
N VAL A 721 2.07 11.19 7.15
CA VAL A 721 0.72 11.66 7.48
C VAL A 721 -0.10 10.51 8.06
N GLY A 722 -0.43 10.60 9.35
CA GLY A 722 -1.37 9.69 10.01
C GLY A 722 -2.81 10.23 9.88
N ALA A 723 -3.74 9.37 9.48
CA ALA A 723 -5.16 9.72 9.39
C ALA A 723 -6.02 8.88 10.34
N VAL A 724 -7.00 9.55 10.96
CA VAL A 724 -7.95 8.97 11.91
C VAL A 724 -9.36 9.28 11.40
N VAL A 725 -10.18 8.25 11.20
CA VAL A 725 -11.59 8.41 10.78
C VAL A 725 -12.50 7.61 11.70
N ALA A 726 -13.29 8.29 12.53
CA ALA A 726 -14.16 7.70 13.54
C ALA A 726 -15.64 7.82 13.16
N SER A 727 -16.45 6.80 13.43
CA SER A 727 -17.91 6.85 13.22
C SER A 727 -18.61 7.64 14.33
N LEU A 728 -19.74 8.27 14.00
CA LEU A 728 -20.47 9.17 14.90
C LEU A 728 -21.88 8.68 15.29
N ASN A 729 -22.39 7.63 14.63
CA ASN A 729 -23.75 7.12 14.82
C ASN A 729 -23.83 5.60 14.68
N LYS A 730 -24.84 4.96 15.31
CA LYS A 730 -25.02 3.49 15.27
C LYS A 730 -24.99 2.87 13.85
N PRO A 731 -25.62 3.45 12.81
CA PRO A 731 -25.56 2.91 11.45
C PRO A 731 -24.20 3.06 10.74
N MET A 732 -23.20 3.64 11.40
CA MET A 732 -21.84 3.88 10.89
C MET A 732 -21.83 4.62 9.54
N THR A 733 -22.67 5.67 9.43
CA THR A 733 -22.86 6.44 8.19
C THR A 733 -22.36 7.88 8.29
N ARG A 734 -22.31 8.45 9.50
CA ARG A 734 -21.65 9.74 9.77
C ARG A 734 -20.24 9.49 10.31
N TRP A 735 -19.29 10.28 9.85
CA TRP A 735 -17.87 10.12 10.14
C TRP A 735 -17.25 11.45 10.57
N TYR A 736 -16.31 11.40 11.50
CA TYR A 736 -15.43 12.49 11.89
C TYR A 736 -14.00 12.14 11.49
N SER A 737 -13.24 13.13 11.01
CA SER A 737 -11.92 12.93 10.43
C SER A 737 -10.88 13.85 11.03
N LYS A 738 -9.73 13.27 11.37
CA LYS A 738 -8.54 13.96 11.89
C LYS A 738 -7.28 13.49 11.16
N VAL A 739 -6.29 14.36 11.14
CA VAL A 739 -4.98 14.11 10.52
C VAL A 739 -3.91 14.62 11.47
N TYR A 740 -2.79 13.91 11.53
CA TYR A 740 -1.59 14.32 12.24
C TYR A 740 -0.39 14.24 11.28
N THR A 741 0.45 15.29 11.29
CA THR A 741 1.61 15.40 10.39
C THR A 741 2.91 15.22 11.17
N GLN A 742 3.69 14.19 10.84
CA GLN A 742 4.87 13.77 11.59
C GLN A 742 6.12 13.65 10.68
N SER A 743 7.27 13.30 11.25
CA SER A 743 8.54 13.26 10.51
C SER A 743 8.54 12.20 9.40
N PRO A 744 9.33 12.41 8.31
CA PRO A 744 9.42 11.46 7.21
C PRO A 744 9.80 10.05 7.68
N GLY A 745 9.14 9.03 7.12
CA GLY A 745 9.45 7.61 7.36
C GLY A 745 8.95 7.02 8.69
N ILE A 746 8.40 7.80 9.62
CA ILE A 746 7.76 7.25 10.83
C ILE A 746 6.41 6.62 10.44
N GLU A 747 6.28 5.30 10.62
CA GLU A 747 5.06 4.52 10.31
C GLU A 747 4.05 4.43 11.48
N LEU A 748 4.46 4.68 12.72
CA LEU A 748 3.59 4.77 13.90
C LEU A 748 2.96 6.17 13.98
N ILE A 749 1.76 6.34 14.54
CA ILE A 749 1.15 7.66 14.70
C ILE A 749 1.42 8.22 16.12
N ASP A 750 2.29 9.23 16.22
CA ASP A 750 2.67 9.87 17.50
C ASP A 750 1.58 10.80 18.07
N GLY A 751 0.61 11.19 17.23
CA GLY A 751 -0.48 12.10 17.57
C GLY A 751 -1.84 11.43 17.77
N LEU A 752 -1.88 10.13 18.08
CA LEU A 752 -3.16 9.42 18.28
C LEU A 752 -3.91 9.98 19.48
N GLU A 753 -3.22 10.24 20.60
CA GLU A 753 -3.89 10.65 21.84
C GLU A 753 -4.79 11.89 21.64
N VAL A 754 -4.27 12.91 20.95
CA VAL A 754 -5.00 14.15 20.65
C VAL A 754 -6.13 13.90 19.65
N SER A 755 -5.86 13.10 18.61
CA SER A 755 -6.82 12.77 17.56
C SER A 755 -8.02 11.98 18.09
N ILE A 756 -7.76 10.99 18.96
CA ILE A 756 -8.76 10.13 19.62
C ILE A 756 -9.57 10.93 20.63
N LEU A 757 -8.93 11.81 21.42
CA LEU A 757 -9.64 12.70 22.35
C LEU A 757 -10.64 13.61 21.60
N ALA A 758 -10.26 14.16 20.45
CA ALA A 758 -11.16 14.94 19.61
C ALA A 758 -12.33 14.08 19.06
N CYS A 759 -12.07 12.85 18.62
CA CYS A 759 -13.12 11.91 18.18
C CYS A 759 -14.13 11.62 19.31
N LEU A 760 -13.64 11.37 20.54
CA LEU A 760 -14.48 11.07 21.70
C LEU A 760 -15.31 12.28 22.16
N GLN A 761 -14.71 13.47 22.17
CA GLN A 761 -15.42 14.73 22.42
C GLN A 761 -16.53 14.95 21.37
N LYS A 762 -16.24 14.71 20.08
CA LYS A 762 -17.22 14.88 19.01
C LYS A 762 -18.34 13.84 19.04
N PHE A 763 -18.03 12.58 19.38
CA PHE A 763 -19.03 11.53 19.58
C PHE A 763 -20.02 11.93 20.70
N LYS A 764 -19.50 12.41 21.85
CA LYS A 764 -20.35 12.90 22.95
C LYS A 764 -21.16 14.13 22.58
N ALA A 765 -20.59 15.07 21.82
CA ALA A 765 -21.32 16.26 21.36
C ALA A 765 -22.53 15.93 20.46
N ILE A 766 -22.57 14.74 19.87
CA ILE A 766 -23.67 14.26 19.01
C ILE A 766 -24.61 13.29 19.74
N ASN A 767 -24.09 12.44 20.63
CA ASN A 767 -24.83 11.36 21.28
C ASN A 767 -25.16 11.62 22.77
N GLY A 768 -24.72 12.74 23.35
CA GLY A 768 -24.83 13.07 24.78
C GLY A 768 -23.89 12.30 25.71
N ILE A 769 -23.52 11.07 25.31
CA ILE A 769 -22.67 10.13 26.05
C ILE A 769 -21.37 9.80 25.29
N TYR A 770 -20.33 9.42 26.02
CA TYR A 770 -19.13 8.80 25.43
C TYR A 770 -19.44 7.35 25.03
N PRO A 771 -18.74 6.79 24.02
CA PRO A 771 -18.99 5.41 23.59
C PRO A 771 -18.57 4.40 24.67
N GLU A 772 -19.40 3.38 24.89
CA GLU A 772 -19.10 2.24 25.76
C GLU A 772 -18.10 1.26 25.11
N GLN A 773 -17.98 1.30 23.78
CA GLN A 773 -17.12 0.41 23.01
C GLN A 773 -16.36 1.18 21.93
N ILE A 774 -15.06 0.94 21.82
CA ILE A 774 -14.18 1.56 20.81
C ILE A 774 -13.52 0.44 20.00
N ILE A 775 -13.85 0.37 18.71
CA ILE A 775 -13.34 -0.66 17.80
C ILE A 775 -12.41 0.02 16.78
N ILE A 776 -11.13 -0.34 16.79
CA ILE A 776 -10.09 0.25 15.95
C ILE A 776 -9.63 -0.75 14.89
N TYR A 777 -9.61 -0.31 13.63
CA TYR A 777 -8.98 -1.04 12.53
C TYR A 777 -7.79 -0.23 11.98
N ARG A 778 -6.59 -0.79 12.07
CA ARG A 778 -5.31 -0.17 11.69
C ARG A 778 -4.73 -0.83 10.45
N ASP A 779 -4.74 -0.10 9.33
CA ASP A 779 -4.10 -0.52 8.08
C ASP A 779 -2.60 -0.13 8.07
N GLY A 780 -1.84 -0.64 7.11
CA GLY A 780 -0.45 -0.24 6.84
C GLY A 780 0.66 -1.00 7.58
N VAL A 781 0.36 -1.70 8.69
CA VAL A 781 1.37 -2.25 9.62
C VAL A 781 1.95 -3.60 9.18
N GLY A 782 3.28 -3.71 9.17
CA GLY A 782 4.02 -4.95 8.90
C GLY A 782 4.28 -5.81 10.14
N ASP A 783 4.63 -7.08 9.92
CA ASP A 783 4.77 -8.08 11.00
C ASP A 783 5.83 -7.73 12.04
N GLY A 784 6.94 -7.13 11.61
CA GLY A 784 8.02 -6.67 12.50
C GLY A 784 7.67 -5.45 13.37
N GLN A 785 6.44 -4.94 13.28
CA GLN A 785 5.97 -3.74 13.98
C GLN A 785 4.74 -4.00 14.87
N LEU A 786 4.19 -5.22 14.90
CA LEU A 786 2.97 -5.54 15.65
C LEU A 786 3.14 -5.25 17.15
N ASN A 787 4.21 -5.77 17.76
CA ASN A 787 4.58 -5.50 19.15
C ASN A 787 4.78 -3.99 19.40
N VAL A 788 5.27 -3.26 18.40
CA VAL A 788 5.54 -1.81 18.52
C VAL A 788 4.23 -1.02 18.47
N VAL A 789 3.27 -1.41 17.63
CA VAL A 789 1.92 -0.82 17.63
C VAL A 789 1.17 -1.12 18.94
N GLU A 790 1.32 -2.34 19.48
CA GLU A 790 0.80 -2.72 20.79
C GLU A 790 1.41 -1.91 21.94
N GLN A 791 2.73 -1.63 21.89
CA GLN A 791 3.44 -0.90 22.95
C GLN A 791 3.38 0.63 22.82
N PHE A 792 3.15 1.20 21.63
CA PHE A 792 3.21 2.64 21.38
C PHE A 792 1.90 3.28 20.87
N GLU A 793 1.09 2.61 20.04
CA GLU A 793 -0.19 3.18 19.58
C GLU A 793 -1.32 2.91 20.57
N LEU A 794 -1.49 1.66 21.02
CA LEU A 794 -2.58 1.28 21.94
C LEU A 794 -2.58 2.07 23.28
N PRO A 795 -1.44 2.31 23.96
CA PRO A 795 -1.45 3.08 25.20
C PRO A 795 -1.83 4.56 25.02
N GLN A 796 -1.57 5.16 23.85
CA GLN A 796 -2.05 6.53 23.55
C GLN A 796 -3.59 6.57 23.50
N ILE A 797 -4.22 5.57 22.89
CA ILE A 797 -5.68 5.48 22.78
C ILE A 797 -6.31 5.30 24.17
N ILE A 798 -5.73 4.45 25.02
CA ILE A 798 -6.19 4.25 26.41
C ILE A 798 -5.99 5.54 27.24
N THR A 799 -4.87 6.25 27.05
CA THR A 799 -4.59 7.49 27.79
C THR A 799 -5.51 8.64 27.36
N ALA A 800 -5.87 8.73 26.08
CA ALA A 800 -6.90 9.66 25.59
C ALA A 800 -8.26 9.45 26.27
N CYS A 801 -8.62 8.21 26.59
CA CYS A 801 -9.82 7.90 27.37
C CYS A 801 -9.67 8.33 28.83
N ARG A 802 -8.55 8.01 29.48
CA ARG A 802 -8.26 8.44 30.87
C ARG A 802 -8.20 9.96 31.05
N ARG A 803 -7.85 10.72 30.00
CA ARG A 803 -7.91 12.20 29.99
C ARG A 803 -9.33 12.77 30.03
N ILE A 804 -10.35 11.99 29.67
CA ILE A 804 -11.76 12.40 29.76
C ILE A 804 -12.26 12.29 31.20
N SER A 805 -11.93 11.17 31.86
CA SER A 805 -12.18 10.92 33.27
C SER A 805 -11.33 9.73 33.72
N PRO A 806 -10.76 9.73 34.94
CA PRO A 806 -10.07 8.57 35.50
C PRO A 806 -10.92 7.28 35.51
N ASN A 807 -12.25 7.43 35.54
CA ASN A 807 -13.21 6.33 35.62
C ASN A 807 -13.81 5.93 34.26
N TYR A 808 -13.39 6.54 33.15
CA TYR A 808 -13.88 6.20 31.81
C TYR A 808 -13.04 5.07 31.18
N ASP A 809 -13.51 3.83 31.37
CA ASP A 809 -12.89 2.60 30.84
C ASP A 809 -13.82 1.93 29.81
N PRO A 810 -13.81 2.36 28.54
CA PRO A 810 -14.61 1.74 27.48
C PRO A 810 -14.00 0.40 27.04
N LYS A 811 -14.81 -0.47 26.46
CA LYS A 811 -14.34 -1.77 25.94
C LYS A 811 -13.64 -1.57 24.60
N PHE A 812 -12.44 -2.13 24.44
CA PHE A 812 -11.62 -1.98 23.24
C PHE A 812 -11.60 -3.25 22.39
N LEU A 813 -11.55 -3.08 21.08
CA LEU A 813 -11.14 -4.11 20.11
C LEU A 813 -10.18 -3.46 19.11
N PHE A 814 -8.92 -3.87 19.09
CA PHE A 814 -7.88 -3.35 18.20
C PHE A 814 -7.48 -4.42 17.19
N VAL A 815 -7.66 -4.12 15.91
CA VAL A 815 -7.44 -5.06 14.80
C VAL A 815 -6.51 -4.46 13.75
N ILE A 816 -5.37 -5.11 13.48
CA ILE A 816 -4.50 -4.79 12.36
C ILE A 816 -5.12 -5.36 11.07
N VAL A 817 -5.09 -4.61 9.97
CA VAL A 817 -5.59 -5.03 8.65
C VAL A 817 -4.45 -5.01 7.64
N GLN A 818 -4.02 -6.19 7.18
CA GLN A 818 -2.92 -6.33 6.23
C GLN A 818 -3.45 -6.62 4.81
N LYS A 819 -3.40 -5.60 3.95
CA LYS A 819 -3.76 -5.68 2.52
C LYS A 819 -2.61 -6.06 1.57
N ARG A 820 -1.37 -6.20 2.05
CA ARG A 820 -0.18 -6.51 1.22
C ARG A 820 0.44 -7.85 1.62
N ILE A 821 -0.28 -8.94 1.33
CA ILE A 821 0.05 -10.31 1.73
C ILE A 821 0.25 -11.25 0.52
N ASN A 822 1.06 -12.30 0.71
CA ASN A 822 1.33 -13.33 -0.30
C ASN A 822 0.28 -14.45 -0.32
N THR A 823 -0.51 -14.58 0.75
CA THR A 823 -1.61 -15.53 0.90
C THR A 823 -2.62 -15.42 -0.24
N ARG A 824 -2.96 -16.56 -0.85
CA ARG A 824 -4.05 -16.76 -1.80
C ARG A 824 -4.92 -17.89 -1.28
N ILE A 825 -6.23 -17.75 -1.51
CA ILE A 825 -7.24 -18.74 -1.15
C ILE A 825 -8.03 -19.00 -2.44
N PHE A 826 -8.33 -20.27 -2.69
CA PHE A 826 -9.00 -20.77 -3.88
C PHE A 826 -10.17 -21.66 -3.46
N THR A 827 -11.27 -21.65 -4.20
CA THR A 827 -12.33 -22.69 -4.09
C THR A 827 -12.23 -23.64 -5.27
N GLU A 828 -12.64 -24.89 -5.07
CA GLU A 828 -12.61 -25.96 -6.07
C GLU A 828 -14.04 -26.17 -6.59
N GLU A 829 -14.29 -25.82 -7.85
CA GLU A 829 -15.59 -25.94 -8.50
C GLU A 829 -15.48 -26.81 -9.75
N ARG A 830 -16.22 -27.93 -9.77
CA ARG A 830 -16.27 -28.88 -10.91
C ARG A 830 -14.90 -29.42 -11.36
N GLY A 831 -13.91 -29.42 -10.46
CA GLY A 831 -12.55 -29.90 -10.73
C GLY A 831 -11.57 -28.82 -11.24
N ASP A 832 -11.99 -27.54 -11.33
CA ASP A 832 -11.08 -26.41 -11.55
C ASP A 832 -11.04 -25.49 -10.31
N PHE A 833 -9.98 -24.69 -10.20
CA PHE A 833 -9.84 -23.70 -9.14
C PHE A 833 -10.38 -22.34 -9.57
N VAL A 834 -11.24 -21.77 -8.74
CA VAL A 834 -11.88 -20.47 -8.95
C VAL A 834 -11.62 -19.52 -7.77
N ASN A 835 -12.12 -18.28 -7.88
CA ASN A 835 -11.99 -17.31 -6.80
C ASN A 835 -13.05 -17.61 -5.70
N PRO A 836 -12.66 -17.70 -4.42
CA PRO A 836 -13.62 -17.81 -3.32
C PRO A 836 -14.60 -16.63 -3.30
N ALA A 837 -15.83 -16.91 -2.88
CA ALA A 837 -16.89 -15.91 -2.83
C ALA A 837 -16.58 -14.80 -1.80
N PRO A 838 -17.09 -13.56 -2.02
CA PRO A 838 -17.18 -12.54 -0.99
C PRO A 838 -17.87 -13.08 0.27
N GLY A 839 -17.23 -12.89 1.41
CA GLY A 839 -17.64 -13.45 2.70
C GLY A 839 -16.86 -14.71 3.10
N THR A 840 -15.99 -15.28 2.26
CA THR A 840 -15.15 -16.42 2.63
C THR A 840 -14.11 -16.05 3.68
N VAL A 841 -14.12 -16.78 4.80
CA VAL A 841 -13.20 -16.68 5.94
C VAL A 841 -12.35 -17.95 6.04
N VAL A 842 -11.08 -17.77 6.41
CA VAL A 842 -10.18 -18.84 6.87
C VAL A 842 -9.52 -18.39 8.17
N ASP A 843 -9.75 -19.13 9.25
CA ASP A 843 -9.42 -18.76 10.63
C ASP A 843 -8.86 -19.92 11.46
N HIS A 844 -8.19 -20.85 10.76
CA HIS A 844 -7.32 -21.86 11.36
C HIS A 844 -6.25 -22.31 10.34
N SER A 845 -5.33 -23.18 10.79
CA SER A 845 -4.28 -23.85 10.02
C SER A 845 -3.20 -22.96 9.39
N ILE A 846 -3.56 -22.02 8.51
CA ILE A 846 -2.65 -21.04 7.87
C ILE A 846 -2.57 -19.70 8.63
N THR A 847 -3.33 -19.59 9.72
CA THR A 847 -3.28 -18.58 10.79
C THR A 847 -1.97 -18.63 11.58
N ARG A 848 -1.63 -17.56 12.32
CA ARG A 848 -0.38 -17.53 13.11
C ARG A 848 -0.58 -18.21 14.46
N LYS A 849 0.30 -19.15 14.78
CA LYS A 849 0.30 -19.89 16.06
C LYS A 849 0.12 -19.00 17.30
N HIS A 850 0.70 -17.79 17.32
CA HIS A 850 0.73 -16.93 18.51
C HIS A 850 -0.20 -15.71 18.47
N TYR A 851 -1.07 -15.57 17.47
CA TYR A 851 -2.01 -14.45 17.36
C TYR A 851 -3.44 -14.95 17.19
N TRP A 852 -4.41 -14.13 17.61
CA TRP A 852 -5.78 -14.26 17.12
C TRP A 852 -5.86 -13.58 15.76
N ASP A 853 -5.78 -14.34 14.67
CA ASP A 853 -5.92 -13.81 13.32
C ASP A 853 -6.89 -14.61 12.43
N PHE A 854 -7.27 -14.01 11.30
CA PHE A 854 -8.08 -14.63 10.26
C PHE A 854 -7.89 -13.94 8.91
N PHE A 855 -8.10 -14.68 7.83
CA PHE A 855 -8.22 -14.14 6.47
C PHE A 855 -9.69 -13.98 6.11
N LEU A 856 -10.03 -12.86 5.47
CA LEU A 856 -11.36 -12.61 4.91
C LEU A 856 -11.23 -12.16 3.45
N VAL A 857 -11.89 -12.88 2.55
CA VAL A 857 -12.13 -12.48 1.16
C VAL A 857 -13.39 -11.63 1.14
N SER A 858 -13.22 -10.31 1.22
CA SER A 858 -14.37 -9.40 1.29
C SER A 858 -14.86 -8.91 -0.07
N GLN A 859 -14.05 -8.95 -1.12
CA GLN A 859 -14.36 -8.37 -2.45
C GLN A 859 -14.41 -9.42 -3.56
N SER A 860 -15.27 -9.21 -4.56
CA SER A 860 -15.26 -9.97 -5.82
C SER A 860 -14.25 -9.36 -6.81
N VAL A 861 -13.62 -10.18 -7.66
CA VAL A 861 -12.73 -9.72 -8.73
C VAL A 861 -13.12 -10.36 -10.08
N ARG A 862 -13.21 -9.54 -11.12
CA ARG A 862 -13.63 -9.97 -12.48
C ARG A 862 -12.50 -10.57 -13.32
N GLN A 863 -11.25 -10.46 -12.88
CA GLN A 863 -10.04 -10.95 -13.57
C GLN A 863 -8.94 -11.26 -12.56
N GLY A 864 -8.16 -12.31 -12.82
CA GLY A 864 -7.06 -12.77 -11.97
C GLY A 864 -7.51 -13.40 -10.64
N THR A 865 -6.55 -13.73 -9.79
CA THR A 865 -6.78 -14.26 -8.43
C THR A 865 -7.14 -13.15 -7.44
N VAL A 866 -8.16 -13.39 -6.61
CA VAL A 866 -8.48 -12.53 -5.46
C VAL A 866 -7.39 -12.62 -4.39
N SER A 867 -7.06 -11.49 -3.77
CA SER A 867 -6.18 -11.45 -2.61
C SER A 867 -7.02 -11.21 -1.36
N PRO A 868 -7.07 -12.12 -0.37
CA PRO A 868 -7.75 -11.87 0.90
C PRO A 868 -7.14 -10.67 1.63
N SER A 869 -7.83 -10.17 2.65
CA SER A 869 -7.25 -9.30 3.67
C SER A 869 -7.03 -10.10 4.94
N HIS A 870 -5.89 -9.89 5.59
CA HIS A 870 -5.54 -10.57 6.83
C HIS A 870 -5.81 -9.64 8.02
N TYR A 871 -6.50 -10.15 9.05
CA TYR A 871 -6.97 -9.39 10.21
C TYR A 871 -6.36 -10.00 11.47
N ILE A 872 -5.59 -9.21 12.24
CA ILE A 872 -4.93 -9.65 13.47
C ILE A 872 -5.50 -8.86 14.65
N VAL A 873 -6.13 -9.55 15.59
CA VAL A 873 -6.66 -8.95 16.83
C VAL A 873 -5.52 -8.86 17.84
N LEU A 874 -4.96 -7.65 18.02
CA LEU A 874 -3.92 -7.42 19.03
C LEU A 874 -4.50 -7.27 20.44
N TYR A 875 -5.67 -6.64 20.58
CA TYR A 875 -6.25 -6.36 21.89
C TYR A 875 -7.78 -6.46 21.86
N ASN A 876 -8.39 -7.09 22.86
CA ASN A 876 -9.85 -7.23 22.93
C ASN A 876 -10.37 -7.36 24.38
N THR A 877 -11.09 -6.33 24.85
CA THR A 877 -11.88 -6.34 26.09
C THR A 877 -13.40 -6.28 25.86
N THR A 878 -13.85 -6.25 24.58
CA THR A 878 -15.29 -6.29 24.24
C THR A 878 -15.99 -7.60 24.60
N LYS A 879 -15.24 -8.70 24.73
CA LYS A 879 -15.74 -10.09 24.78
C LYS A 879 -16.49 -10.55 23.52
N MET A 880 -16.34 -9.86 22.38
CA MET A 880 -16.86 -10.34 21.09
C MET A 880 -16.23 -11.70 20.71
N SER A 881 -17.04 -12.63 20.21
CA SER A 881 -16.58 -13.93 19.70
C SER A 881 -15.89 -13.80 18.33
N PRO A 882 -15.15 -14.82 17.85
CA PRO A 882 -14.57 -14.84 16.50
C PRO A 882 -15.59 -14.51 15.41
N ASP A 883 -16.77 -15.13 15.41
CA ASP A 883 -17.82 -14.83 14.42
C ASP A 883 -18.34 -13.39 14.51
N GLN A 884 -18.42 -12.81 15.71
CA GLN A 884 -18.82 -11.41 15.86
C GLN A 884 -17.76 -10.47 15.27
N VAL A 885 -16.46 -10.73 15.51
CA VAL A 885 -15.36 -9.94 14.93
C VAL A 885 -15.30 -10.11 13.40
N GLN A 886 -15.40 -11.34 12.90
CA GLN A 886 -15.36 -11.66 11.48
C GLN A 886 -16.54 -11.05 10.72
N ARG A 887 -17.78 -11.26 11.19
CA ARG A 887 -19.00 -10.68 10.59
C ARG A 887 -19.02 -9.16 10.67
N PHE A 888 -18.57 -8.57 11.77
CA PHE A 888 -18.49 -7.11 11.87
C PHE A 888 -17.47 -6.51 10.90
N SER A 889 -16.29 -7.15 10.78
CA SER A 889 -15.27 -6.77 9.79
C SER A 889 -15.82 -6.84 8.35
N TYR A 890 -16.62 -7.87 8.03
CA TYR A 890 -17.28 -7.99 6.73
C TYR A 890 -18.39 -6.93 6.53
N LYS A 891 -19.28 -6.70 7.51
CA LYS A 891 -20.28 -5.61 7.44
C LYS A 891 -19.64 -4.26 7.15
N LEU A 892 -18.51 -3.94 7.79
CA LEU A 892 -17.80 -2.68 7.55
C LEU A 892 -17.20 -2.54 6.14
N THR A 893 -16.96 -3.62 5.39
CA THR A 893 -16.49 -3.49 3.99
C THR A 893 -17.58 -3.05 3.02
N HIS A 894 -18.86 -3.04 3.44
CA HIS A 894 -19.98 -2.60 2.63
C HIS A 894 -20.22 -1.08 2.69
N LEU A 895 -19.55 -0.35 3.60
CA LEU A 895 -19.88 1.04 3.94
C LEU A 895 -19.00 2.11 3.24
N TYR A 896 -18.17 1.72 2.26
CA TYR A 896 -17.31 2.67 1.53
C TYR A 896 -18.03 3.27 0.33
N TYR A 897 -18.59 4.47 0.50
CA TYR A 897 -19.53 5.10 -0.43
C TYR A 897 -18.98 5.44 -1.83
N ASN A 898 -17.66 5.42 -2.04
CA ASN A 898 -17.06 5.61 -3.36
C ASN A 898 -17.09 4.33 -4.24
N TRP A 899 -17.63 3.22 -3.73
CA TRP A 899 -17.79 1.95 -4.45
C TRP A 899 -19.14 1.33 -4.13
N CYS A 900 -19.96 1.03 -5.14
CA CYS A 900 -21.31 0.45 -4.96
C CYS A 900 -21.23 -1.08 -4.80
N GLY A 901 -20.41 -1.53 -3.85
CA GLY A 901 -20.09 -2.92 -3.60
C GLY A 901 -19.18 -3.07 -2.38
N THR A 902 -18.81 -4.29 -2.04
CA THR A 902 -17.81 -4.56 -1.00
C THR A 902 -16.40 -4.11 -1.42
N VAL A 903 -15.65 -3.50 -0.50
CA VAL A 903 -14.21 -3.22 -0.67
C VAL A 903 -13.31 -4.21 0.10
N ARG A 904 -12.00 -4.15 -0.15
CA ARG A 904 -11.00 -5.09 0.40
C ARG A 904 -10.72 -4.94 1.90
N VAL A 905 -10.92 -3.76 2.47
CA VAL A 905 -10.68 -3.44 3.88
C VAL A 905 -11.91 -2.74 4.46
N PRO A 906 -12.08 -2.63 5.79
CA PRO A 906 -13.19 -1.90 6.38
C PRO A 906 -13.26 -0.46 5.84
N ALA A 907 -14.47 0.04 5.58
CA ALA A 907 -14.69 1.41 5.15
C ALA A 907 -13.92 2.47 5.98
N PRO A 908 -13.87 2.41 7.33
CA PRO A 908 -13.04 3.33 8.13
C PRO A 908 -11.56 3.35 7.71
N CYS A 909 -10.91 2.20 7.49
CA CYS A 909 -9.53 2.14 6.95
C CYS A 909 -9.46 2.76 5.55
N GLN A 910 -10.44 2.44 4.69
CA GLN A 910 -10.44 2.94 3.31
C GLN A 910 -10.67 4.46 3.23
N TYR A 911 -11.39 5.04 4.19
CA TYR A 911 -11.53 6.49 4.39
C TYR A 911 -10.25 7.12 4.95
N ALA A 912 -9.65 6.55 6.00
CA ALA A 912 -8.37 7.02 6.55
C ALA A 912 -7.27 7.02 5.48
N HIS A 913 -7.17 5.96 4.68
CA HIS A 913 -6.26 5.88 3.53
C HIS A 913 -6.46 7.03 2.53
N LYS A 914 -7.72 7.36 2.21
CA LYS A 914 -8.04 8.45 1.26
C LYS A 914 -7.72 9.83 1.81
N LEU A 915 -7.94 10.04 3.10
CA LEU A 915 -7.60 11.27 3.82
C LEU A 915 -6.07 11.45 3.92
N ALA A 916 -5.34 10.40 4.32
CA ALA A 916 -3.88 10.41 4.42
C ALA A 916 -3.23 10.69 3.06
N ALA A 917 -3.70 10.03 2.00
CA ALA A 917 -3.21 10.27 0.63
C ALA A 917 -3.53 11.69 0.15
N LEU A 918 -4.74 12.21 0.35
CA LEU A 918 -5.08 13.58 -0.07
C LEU A 918 -4.21 14.63 0.62
N VAL A 919 -3.97 14.48 1.94
CA VAL A 919 -3.11 15.41 2.67
C VAL A 919 -1.63 15.22 2.29
N GLY A 920 -1.15 13.98 2.20
CA GLY A 920 0.23 13.65 1.85
C GLY A 920 0.63 14.06 0.42
N GLU A 921 -0.24 13.84 -0.57
CA GLU A 921 0.04 14.06 -1.99
C GLU A 921 -0.32 15.48 -2.49
N SER A 922 -1.31 16.15 -1.87
CA SER A 922 -1.92 17.37 -2.45
C SER A 922 -1.99 18.60 -1.53
N ILE A 923 -2.29 18.44 -0.25
CA ILE A 923 -2.56 19.58 0.66
C ILE A 923 -1.31 19.95 1.47
N HIS A 924 -0.52 18.96 1.90
CA HIS A 924 0.71 19.04 2.71
C HIS A 924 0.55 19.82 4.04
N LYS A 925 -0.68 19.96 4.53
CA LYS A 925 -1.09 20.55 5.82
C LYS A 925 -2.41 19.91 6.26
N GLU A 926 -2.73 20.02 7.54
CA GLU A 926 -4.05 19.67 8.07
C GLU A 926 -5.17 20.51 7.40
N ALA A 927 -6.32 19.88 7.17
CA ALA A 927 -7.50 20.53 6.62
C ALA A 927 -8.33 21.20 7.73
N SER A 928 -9.16 22.18 7.36
CA SER A 928 -10.02 22.91 8.29
C SER A 928 -11.01 22.00 9.03
N GLU A 929 -11.15 22.22 10.34
CA GLU A 929 -12.09 21.53 11.23
C GLU A 929 -13.54 21.57 10.74
N SER A 930 -13.91 22.63 10.01
CA SER A 930 -15.24 22.80 9.38
C SER A 930 -15.61 21.71 8.35
N LEU A 931 -14.60 20.97 7.86
CA LEU A 931 -14.78 19.84 6.96
C LEU A 931 -14.71 18.48 7.68
N ALA A 932 -14.34 18.42 8.96
CA ALA A 932 -14.02 17.18 9.65
C ALA A 932 -15.20 16.18 9.74
N GLU A 933 -16.45 16.65 9.80
CA GLU A 933 -17.67 15.82 9.79
C GLU A 933 -18.12 15.35 8.38
N LYS A 934 -17.38 15.69 7.33
CA LYS A 934 -17.76 15.43 5.93
C LYS A 934 -16.75 14.48 5.28
N LEU A 935 -17.20 13.68 4.32
CA LEU A 935 -16.31 12.87 3.48
C LEU A 935 -15.72 13.71 2.34
N PHE A 936 -15.15 14.88 2.67
CA PHE A 936 -14.65 15.89 1.72
C PHE A 936 -13.49 15.39 0.84
N PHE A 937 -12.81 14.34 1.30
CA PHE A 937 -11.60 13.74 0.76
C PHE A 937 -11.84 12.61 -0.27
N LEU A 938 -13.08 12.39 -0.71
CA LEU A 938 -13.44 11.39 -1.73
C LEU A 938 -13.20 11.83 -3.19
#